data_AF-A0A667XVI5-F1
#
_entry.id   AF-A0A667XVI5-F1
#
_cell.length_a   1.000
_cell.length_b   1.000
_cell.length_c   1.000
_cell.angle_alpha   90.00
_cell.angle_beta   90.00
_cell.angle_gamma   90.00
#
_symmetry.space_group_name_H-M   'P 1'
#
loop_
_entity.id
_entity.type
_entity.pdbx_description
1 polymer ?
#
loop_
_entity_poly.entity_id
_entity_poly.type
_entity_poly.pdbx_seq_one_letter_code
_entity_poly.pdbx_strand_id
1 'polypeptide(L)'
;KWMSCYPACPQCGERSRTRPGLQTGSQTSPVDGGLQEVLDEHKISLRRRCEFVTEGTAAAGSGTPLNRIYTELYITQGRSEEVNTQHEVWQLETTSKMETLSDTPIKCQDIFKPLPGQDTHIRVVVTQGVAGIGKTFSVQKFTLDWAEGLENQHVSLVVLLSFRELNLIKDERYSLLQLLRVFHPTLQTVTAEKLTVCKVVFIFDGLDESRFLLDFQNNEVVSDVTQTSSVDVLLTNLIKGNLLPSALLWITSRPAAANQIPPTCVDRVTEVRGFTDLQKEEYFRRRSSDEELCSRITSHIKASRSLHIMCHIPVFCWITATVLEHMLTTDQRGELPKSLTDMYSHFLLVQTQRKKHKYNERHDRSQQELMETDREVLLKLGRLAFEHLEKGNLMFYQEDLEECGLDVTEASVYSGVCTEIFKTECVLFQRKVYCFVHLSIQEFLAAVYIFHCYTNRNTEVLARVMRRECDDRKSSLHIFLRTVMSEALKSKNGHLDLFVRFLHGLSLESNQKLLKGLLGQTESRAEDIQRVVNNLKEMNTSSVSPDRSINIFHCLMEMNDLSVHQDIQEFLKSENRSEKKLSAIHCSALAYMLQMSEEVLDELDLKAYNTSKEGRRRLIPTHCEIVASALKSNPHLTELDLSENQLRDSGVELLSAGLESPNCRLKTLRLRHCILTESSCASLASALKSNPHLTELDLSENQLQDSGVELKSNTSGLINSILSCCASLASALKSNPHLTELDLSENQLQDSGVKLLSAGLESPNCRLETLRSDCTF
;
A
#
# COMPACT_ATOMS: atom_id res chain seq x y z
N LYS A 1 63.50 -6.64 25.43
CA LYS A 1 64.58 -5.91 24.71
C LYS A 1 63.88 -5.02 23.67
N TRP A 2 63.96 -3.70 23.61
CA TRP A 2 64.51 -2.59 24.45
C TRP A 2 63.37 -1.53 24.59
N MET A 3 63.18 -0.76 25.67
CA MET A 3 63.80 0.56 25.97
C MET A 3 63.90 1.50 24.73
N SER A 4 63.54 2.80 24.76
CA SER A 4 63.06 3.73 25.82
C SER A 4 62.26 4.90 25.14
N CYS A 5 61.78 5.99 25.74
CA CYS A 5 61.95 6.61 27.08
C CYS A 5 60.77 7.57 27.44
N TYR A 6 60.89 8.30 28.56
CA TYR A 6 60.12 9.51 28.94
C TYR A 6 61.12 10.70 29.13
N PRO A 7 60.66 11.97 29.21
CA PRO A 7 60.41 12.57 30.54
C PRO A 7 59.16 13.47 30.60
N ALA A 8 58.79 13.90 31.81
CA ALA A 8 57.59 14.70 32.12
C ALA A 8 57.95 16.06 32.78
N CYS A 9 56.90 16.80 33.21
CA CYS A 9 56.90 17.99 34.10
C CYS A 9 57.10 19.39 33.44
N PRO A 10 56.67 20.52 34.06
CA PRO A 10 55.28 20.88 34.40
C PRO A 10 54.92 22.39 34.17
N GLN A 11 53.73 22.80 34.66
CA GLN A 11 53.22 24.17 34.95
C GLN A 11 52.45 24.97 33.86
N CYS A 12 51.57 25.85 34.39
CA CYS A 12 50.72 26.86 33.73
C CYS A 12 49.58 26.30 32.85
N GLY A 13 48.32 26.73 32.99
CA GLY A 13 47.70 27.70 33.90
C GLY A 13 46.26 27.98 33.43
N GLU A 14 45.34 28.34 34.32
CA GLU A 14 43.92 28.56 33.96
C GLU A 14 43.76 29.64 32.88
N ARG A 15 42.95 29.36 31.84
CA ARG A 15 42.33 30.40 31.01
C ARG A 15 41.05 29.93 30.35
N SER A 16 39.96 30.61 30.72
CA SER A 16 38.62 30.45 30.18
C SER A 16 38.52 30.81 28.69
N ARG A 17 37.62 30.14 27.98
CA ARG A 17 37.00 30.69 26.76
C ARG A 17 35.48 30.57 26.86
N THR A 18 34.84 31.72 26.69
CA THR A 18 33.40 31.97 26.85
C THR A 18 32.56 31.38 25.71
N ARG A 19 31.37 30.87 26.05
CA ARG A 19 30.25 30.73 25.11
C ARG A 19 29.53 32.10 24.97
N PRO A 20 28.97 32.44 23.80
CA PRO A 20 28.02 33.55 23.70
C PRO A 20 26.73 33.20 24.45
N GLY A 21 26.21 34.11 25.27
CA GLY A 21 24.99 33.88 26.06
C GLY A 21 23.72 34.21 25.29
N LEU A 22 22.67 33.40 25.47
CA LEU A 22 21.29 33.86 25.26
C LEU A 22 20.92 34.81 26.40
N GLN A 23 20.36 35.97 26.06
CA GLN A 23 19.68 36.83 27.04
C GLN A 23 18.23 36.33 27.21
N THR A 24 17.90 35.78 28.38
CA THR A 24 16.52 35.53 28.78
C THR A 24 15.92 36.78 29.42
N GLY A 25 14.85 37.31 28.80
CA GLY A 25 13.96 38.28 29.43
C GLY A 25 13.15 37.60 30.55
N SER A 26 12.87 38.34 31.62
CA SER A 26 12.54 37.77 32.94
C SER A 26 11.06 37.46 33.19
N GLN A 27 10.85 36.45 34.05
CA GLN A 27 9.82 36.26 35.09
C GLN A 27 8.89 35.06 34.91
N THR A 28 9.25 33.94 35.55
CA THR A 28 8.33 32.87 35.97
C THR A 28 8.60 32.50 37.43
N SER A 29 7.53 32.10 38.14
CA SER A 29 7.52 31.78 39.56
C SER A 29 8.24 30.46 39.90
N PRO A 30 8.67 30.22 41.17
CA PRO A 30 9.57 29.11 41.53
C PRO A 30 8.96 27.69 41.50
N VAL A 31 7.78 27.49 40.92
CA VAL A 31 7.00 26.24 41.00
C VAL A 31 7.15 25.37 39.75
N ASP A 32 7.64 25.92 38.63
CA ASP A 32 7.54 25.30 37.31
C ASP A 32 8.81 24.54 36.85
N GLY A 33 9.96 24.82 37.45
CA GLY A 33 11.27 24.29 37.00
C GLY A 33 11.33 22.76 36.91
N GLY A 34 10.78 22.06 37.91
CA GLY A 34 10.78 20.60 37.96
C GLY A 34 9.74 19.90 37.07
N LEU A 35 8.87 20.63 36.34
CA LEU A 35 8.08 20.04 35.26
C LEU A 35 8.86 20.14 33.94
N GLN A 36 9.47 21.30 33.67
CA GLN A 36 10.25 21.51 32.44
C GLN A 36 11.45 20.56 32.34
N GLU A 37 12.20 20.36 33.43
CA GLU A 37 13.32 19.41 33.47
C GLU A 37 12.89 17.98 33.08
N VAL A 38 11.73 17.52 33.57
CA VAL A 38 11.17 16.19 33.29
C VAL A 38 10.70 16.07 31.84
N LEU A 39 10.11 17.13 31.28
CA LEU A 39 9.72 17.18 29.87
C LEU A 39 10.95 17.20 28.94
N ASP A 40 12.03 17.86 29.34
CA ASP A 40 13.29 17.90 28.57
C ASP A 40 14.03 16.55 28.64
N GLU A 41 14.07 15.88 29.79
CA GLU A 41 14.55 14.49 29.90
C GLU A 41 13.72 13.53 29.04
N HIS A 42 12.39 13.71 29.02
CA HIS A 42 11.49 12.93 28.18
C HIS A 42 11.72 13.19 26.68
N LYS A 43 11.91 14.45 26.26
CA LYS A 43 12.33 14.80 24.90
C LYS A 43 13.64 14.12 24.50
N ILE A 44 14.64 14.11 25.38
CA ILE A 44 15.93 13.42 25.13
C ILE A 44 15.73 11.91 24.98
N SER A 45 14.87 11.29 25.81
CA SER A 45 14.54 9.87 25.71
C SER A 45 13.83 9.52 24.40
N LEU A 46 12.81 10.28 24.01
CA LEU A 46 12.10 10.09 22.73
C LEU A 46 12.99 10.36 21.52
N ARG A 47 13.85 11.39 21.56
CA ARG A 47 14.86 11.62 20.52
C ARG A 47 15.72 10.37 20.33
N ARG A 48 16.34 9.83 21.39
CA ARG A 48 17.18 8.61 21.28
C ARG A 48 16.41 7.41 20.72
N ARG A 49 15.11 7.28 21.03
CA ARG A 49 14.22 6.22 20.52
C ARG A 49 13.91 6.36 19.01
N CYS A 50 13.92 7.57 18.45
CA CYS A 50 13.50 7.85 17.08
C CYS A 50 14.62 8.36 16.14
N GLU A 51 15.79 8.71 16.66
CA GLU A 51 16.94 9.26 15.91
C GLU A 51 17.56 8.24 14.94
N PHE A 52 17.47 6.94 15.26
CA PHE A 52 18.12 5.86 14.51
C PHE A 52 17.16 4.77 14.05
N VAL A 53 17.34 4.30 12.82
CA VAL A 53 16.62 3.18 12.22
C VAL A 53 17.53 1.95 12.08
N THR A 54 17.02 0.78 12.44
CA THR A 54 17.68 -0.51 12.28
C THR A 54 17.39 -1.11 10.90
N GLU A 55 18.21 -0.80 9.90
CA GLU A 55 18.09 -1.34 8.53
C GLU A 55 18.61 -2.79 8.37
N GLY A 56 18.66 -3.58 9.45
CA GLY A 56 19.32 -4.90 9.50
C GLY A 56 20.85 -4.88 9.31
N THR A 57 21.47 -3.73 9.00
CA THR A 57 22.90 -3.58 8.69
C THR A 57 23.77 -3.19 9.87
N ALA A 58 23.21 -2.55 10.91
CA ALA A 58 23.94 -2.09 12.08
C ALA A 58 24.57 -3.24 12.90
N ALA A 59 25.70 -2.98 13.53
CA ALA A 59 26.08 -3.67 14.77
C ALA A 59 25.26 -3.07 15.93
N ALA A 60 25.22 -3.74 17.09
CA ALA A 60 24.50 -3.21 18.26
C ALA A 60 25.01 -1.80 18.62
N GLY A 61 24.19 -0.77 18.35
CA GLY A 61 24.51 0.64 18.61
C GLY A 61 24.83 1.53 17.39
N SER A 62 24.82 1.03 16.14
CA SER A 62 25.20 1.82 14.94
C SER A 62 24.07 1.96 13.90
N GLY A 63 22.86 2.37 14.31
CA GLY A 63 21.72 2.55 13.39
C GLY A 63 21.95 3.66 12.36
N THR A 64 21.19 3.65 11.26
CA THR A 64 21.22 4.73 10.26
C THR A 64 20.40 5.92 10.79
N PRO A 65 20.91 7.16 10.80
CA PRO A 65 20.14 8.31 11.25
C PRO A 65 18.88 8.51 10.40
N LEU A 66 17.70 8.59 11.03
CA LEU A 66 16.42 8.71 10.32
C LEU A 66 16.43 9.91 9.36
N ASN A 67 16.94 11.05 9.82
CA ASN A 67 17.05 12.29 9.04
C ASN A 67 17.90 12.16 7.75
N ARG A 68 18.78 11.15 7.63
CA ARG A 68 19.57 10.91 6.41
C ARG A 68 18.76 10.20 5.33
N ILE A 69 17.88 9.27 5.72
CA ILE A 69 17.14 8.38 4.81
C ILE A 69 15.67 8.75 4.63
N TYR A 70 15.13 9.58 5.52
CA TYR A 70 13.73 9.99 5.47
C TYR A 70 13.46 10.81 4.21
N THR A 71 12.46 10.35 3.46
CA THR A 71 11.82 11.05 2.35
C THR A 71 10.39 11.33 2.79
N GLU A 72 9.90 12.56 2.57
CA GLU A 72 8.53 12.96 2.93
C GLU A 72 7.54 12.08 2.15
N LEU A 73 6.52 11.54 2.83
CA LEU A 73 5.48 10.71 2.21
C LEU A 73 4.35 11.58 1.67
N TYR A 74 3.71 11.13 0.58
CA TYR A 74 2.48 11.75 0.10
C TYR A 74 1.30 11.31 0.98
N ILE A 75 0.72 12.26 1.71
CA ILE A 75 -0.43 12.07 2.62
C ILE A 75 -1.58 12.97 2.17
N THR A 76 -2.78 12.42 2.09
CA THR A 76 -4.00 13.12 1.62
C THR A 76 -5.09 13.13 2.70
N GLN A 77 -5.99 14.11 2.67
CA GLN A 77 -7.20 14.09 3.50
C GLN A 77 -8.30 13.24 2.85
N GLY A 78 -8.94 12.38 3.63
CA GLY A 78 -10.01 11.48 3.17
C GLY A 78 -9.58 10.02 3.11
N ARG A 79 -10.33 9.24 2.33
CA ARG A 79 -10.12 7.82 2.06
C ARG A 79 -10.52 7.59 0.59
N SER A 80 -9.65 7.04 -0.26
CA SER A 80 -10.11 6.63 -1.59
C SER A 80 -11.06 5.43 -1.50
N GLU A 81 -11.97 5.32 -2.47
CA GLU A 81 -13.12 4.40 -2.39
C GLU A 81 -12.72 2.91 -2.48
N GLU A 82 -11.55 2.62 -3.06
CA GLU A 82 -11.05 1.28 -3.41
C GLU A 82 -10.40 0.53 -2.22
N VAL A 83 -10.16 1.22 -1.11
CA VAL A 83 -9.12 0.87 -0.11
C VAL A 83 -9.49 -0.30 0.84
N ASN A 84 -10.69 -0.88 0.71
CA ASN A 84 -11.33 -1.62 1.81
C ASN A 84 -11.35 -3.16 1.70
N THR A 85 -10.87 -3.80 0.61
CA THR A 85 -11.10 -5.26 0.40
C THR A 85 -9.95 -6.10 -0.19
N GLN A 86 -8.91 -5.52 -0.80
CA GLN A 86 -7.93 -6.25 -1.63
C GLN A 86 -6.53 -6.39 -1.02
N HIS A 87 -5.71 -7.29 -1.58
CA HIS A 87 -4.31 -7.53 -1.18
C HIS A 87 -3.42 -6.29 -1.40
N GLU A 88 -2.39 -6.13 -0.56
CA GLU A 88 -1.53 -4.93 -0.52
C GLU A 88 -0.87 -4.63 -1.88
N VAL A 89 -0.40 -5.65 -2.59
CA VAL A 89 0.18 -5.51 -3.94
C VAL A 89 -0.84 -5.01 -4.97
N TRP A 90 -2.08 -5.49 -4.90
CA TRP A 90 -3.14 -5.10 -5.82
C TRP A 90 -3.57 -3.65 -5.59
N GLN A 91 -3.65 -3.23 -4.33
CA GLN A 91 -3.88 -1.83 -3.99
C GLN A 91 -2.80 -0.91 -4.57
N LEU A 92 -1.53 -1.31 -4.65
CA LEU A 92 -0.49 -0.51 -5.32
C LEU A 92 -0.69 -0.40 -6.82
N GLU A 93 -1.03 -1.51 -7.47
CA GLU A 93 -1.23 -1.58 -8.92
C GLU A 93 -2.40 -0.66 -9.35
N THR A 94 -3.36 -0.39 -8.46
CA THR A 94 -4.46 0.57 -8.67
C THR A 94 -4.14 2.00 -8.15
N THR A 95 -3.76 2.15 -6.88
CA THR A 95 -3.59 3.46 -6.21
C THR A 95 -2.41 4.28 -6.72
N SER A 96 -1.32 3.65 -7.20
CA SER A 96 -0.14 4.37 -7.72
C SER A 96 -0.40 5.22 -8.98
N LYS A 97 -1.64 5.17 -9.52
CA LYS A 97 -2.09 5.91 -10.71
C LYS A 97 -3.25 6.87 -10.41
N MET A 98 -3.71 6.92 -9.15
CA MET A 98 -4.79 7.79 -8.69
C MET A 98 -4.33 9.18 -8.23
N GLU A 99 -3.09 9.61 -8.53
CA GLU A 99 -2.51 10.89 -8.08
C GLU A 99 -3.24 12.17 -8.58
N THR A 100 -4.39 12.06 -9.26
CA THR A 100 -5.12 13.18 -9.90
C THR A 100 -6.60 13.34 -9.53
N LEU A 101 -7.14 12.55 -8.60
CA LEU A 101 -8.41 12.96 -7.96
C LEU A 101 -8.14 14.15 -7.02
N SER A 102 -9.21 14.88 -6.64
CA SER A 102 -9.18 16.12 -5.86
C SER A 102 -8.80 15.94 -4.38
N ASP A 103 -7.76 15.15 -4.12
CA ASP A 103 -7.19 14.91 -2.81
C ASP A 103 -6.49 16.18 -2.31
N THR A 104 -6.83 16.65 -1.11
CA THR A 104 -6.09 17.76 -0.49
C THR A 104 -4.84 17.20 0.19
N PRO A 105 -3.62 17.54 -0.26
CA PRO A 105 -2.40 17.05 0.37
C PRO A 105 -2.21 17.71 1.75
N ILE A 106 -1.82 16.90 2.74
CA ILE A 106 -1.54 17.33 4.11
C ILE A 106 -0.12 16.95 4.47
N LYS A 107 0.67 17.91 4.97
CA LYS A 107 1.96 17.59 5.57
C LYS A 107 1.77 16.95 6.93
N CYS A 108 2.61 15.97 7.26
CA CYS A 108 2.58 15.25 8.55
C CYS A 108 2.59 16.20 9.76
N GLN A 109 3.35 17.30 9.69
CA GLN A 109 3.42 18.32 10.74
C GLN A 109 2.12 19.13 10.94
N ASP A 110 1.27 19.20 9.92
CA ASP A 110 0.04 20.00 9.87
C ASP A 110 -1.21 19.13 10.12
N ILE A 111 -1.04 17.88 10.54
CA ILE A 111 -2.11 16.87 10.60
C ILE A 111 -3.27 17.22 11.55
N PHE A 112 -2.99 18.01 12.60
CA PHE A 112 -3.98 18.56 13.53
C PHE A 112 -4.43 19.99 13.22
N LYS A 113 -3.88 20.63 12.17
CA LYS A 113 -4.27 22.00 11.77
C LYS A 113 -5.48 21.92 10.83
N PRO A 114 -6.51 22.78 11.00
CA PRO A 114 -7.59 22.87 10.03
C PRO A 114 -7.06 23.34 8.66
N LEU A 115 -7.72 22.92 7.59
CA LEU A 115 -7.44 23.43 6.24
C LEU A 115 -8.01 24.86 6.09
N PRO A 116 -7.47 25.69 5.18
CA PRO A 116 -8.03 27.01 4.89
C PRO A 116 -9.53 26.93 4.54
N GLY A 117 -10.39 27.53 5.36
CA GLY A 117 -11.85 27.48 5.20
C GLY A 117 -12.58 26.42 6.03
N GLN A 118 -11.90 25.61 6.85
CA GLN A 118 -12.52 24.73 7.84
C GLN A 118 -12.30 25.30 9.26
N ASP A 119 -13.38 25.52 10.01
CA ASP A 119 -13.34 25.94 11.43
C ASP A 119 -13.51 24.75 12.42
N THR A 120 -13.44 23.52 11.93
CA THR A 120 -13.59 22.32 12.77
C THR A 120 -12.38 22.10 13.67
N HIS A 121 -12.61 21.92 14.96
CA HIS A 121 -11.59 21.49 15.91
C HIS A 121 -11.23 20.02 15.64
N ILE A 122 -9.94 19.72 15.49
CA ILE A 122 -9.45 18.39 15.12
C ILE A 122 -8.71 17.80 16.32
N ARG A 123 -9.30 16.79 16.95
CA ARG A 123 -8.78 16.10 18.13
C ARG A 123 -8.27 14.71 17.78
N VAL A 124 -9.06 13.91 17.07
CA VAL A 124 -8.76 12.52 16.71
C VAL A 124 -8.50 12.40 15.21
N VAL A 125 -7.27 12.04 14.84
CA VAL A 125 -6.87 11.73 13.47
C VAL A 125 -6.61 10.23 13.33
N VAL A 126 -7.22 9.60 12.32
CA VAL A 126 -6.89 8.23 11.91
C VAL A 126 -6.18 8.25 10.55
N THR A 127 -4.92 7.81 10.54
CA THR A 127 -4.10 7.70 9.33
C THR A 127 -4.09 6.25 8.82
N GLN A 128 -4.64 6.06 7.64
CA GLN A 128 -4.75 4.77 6.96
C GLN A 128 -3.65 4.59 5.90
N GLY A 129 -3.41 3.35 5.50
CA GLY A 129 -2.55 3.00 4.37
C GLY A 129 -2.11 1.53 4.43
N VAL A 130 -1.62 0.99 3.31
CA VAL A 130 -1.12 -0.40 3.20
C VAL A 130 0.06 -0.70 4.14
N ALA A 131 0.44 -1.95 4.33
CA ALA A 131 1.67 -2.27 5.07
C ALA A 131 2.90 -1.73 4.35
N GLY A 132 4.00 -1.53 5.08
CA GLY A 132 5.26 -1.01 4.53
C GLY A 132 5.23 0.45 4.06
N ILE A 133 4.07 1.09 3.92
CA ILE A 133 3.89 2.43 3.31
C ILE A 133 4.55 3.58 4.05
N GLY A 134 5.10 3.34 5.24
CA GLY A 134 5.84 4.33 6.03
C GLY A 134 5.06 4.97 7.17
N LYS A 135 3.86 4.49 7.54
CA LYS A 135 3.07 5.00 8.68
C LYS A 135 3.91 5.19 9.96
N THR A 136 4.57 4.13 10.42
CA THR A 136 5.49 4.16 11.58
C THR A 136 6.68 5.09 11.37
N PHE A 137 7.22 5.21 10.15
CA PHE A 137 8.31 6.13 9.85
C PHE A 137 7.87 7.60 9.95
N SER A 138 6.63 7.94 9.53
CA SER A 138 6.06 9.27 9.73
C SER A 138 5.85 9.59 11.21
N VAL A 139 5.39 8.62 12.01
CA VAL A 139 5.26 8.75 13.46
C VAL A 139 6.62 8.98 14.13
N GLN A 140 7.64 8.19 13.76
CA GLN A 140 9.01 8.37 14.25
C GLN A 140 9.58 9.74 13.87
N LYS A 141 9.37 10.18 12.61
CA LYS A 141 9.86 11.47 12.13
C LYS A 141 9.17 12.64 12.84
N PHE A 142 7.85 12.63 12.96
CA PHE A 142 7.09 13.63 13.73
C PHE A 142 7.58 13.72 15.18
N THR A 143 7.81 12.57 15.83
CA THR A 143 8.31 12.50 17.20
C THR A 143 9.73 13.05 17.31
N LEU A 144 10.59 12.75 16.33
CA LEU A 144 11.96 13.26 16.26
C LEU A 144 11.99 14.78 16.05
N ASP A 145 11.21 15.32 15.11
CA ASP A 145 11.17 16.76 14.83
C ASP A 145 10.64 17.59 16.01
N TRP A 146 9.67 17.05 16.75
CA TRP A 146 9.22 17.64 18.01
C TRP A 146 10.29 17.57 19.11
N ALA A 147 11.02 16.45 19.22
CA ALA A 147 12.05 16.27 20.23
C ALA A 147 13.35 17.06 19.93
N GLU A 148 13.67 17.30 18.66
CA GLU A 148 14.78 18.15 18.21
C GLU A 148 14.45 19.66 18.27
N GLY A 149 13.19 20.02 18.54
CA GLY A 149 12.75 21.42 18.66
C GLY A 149 12.41 22.10 17.34
N LEU A 150 12.35 21.35 16.23
CA LEU A 150 12.18 21.86 14.88
C LEU A 150 10.73 22.26 14.59
N GLU A 151 9.78 21.38 14.93
CA GLU A 151 8.37 21.55 14.60
C GLU A 151 7.45 21.29 15.81
N ASN A 152 6.19 21.72 15.70
CA ASN A 152 5.12 21.40 16.67
C ASN A 152 5.39 21.73 18.15
N GLN A 153 6.26 22.70 18.45
CA GLN A 153 6.60 23.13 19.83
C GLN A 153 5.43 23.75 20.63
N HIS A 154 4.25 23.87 20.02
CA HIS A 154 3.01 24.22 20.70
C HIS A 154 2.40 23.04 21.51
N VAL A 155 2.97 21.84 21.39
CA VAL A 155 2.63 20.62 22.13
C VAL A 155 3.59 20.44 23.29
N SER A 156 3.07 20.33 24.51
CA SER A 156 3.86 20.19 25.75
C SER A 156 4.46 18.80 25.90
N LEU A 157 3.74 17.76 25.48
CA LEU A 157 4.12 16.36 25.67
C LEU A 157 3.63 15.51 24.49
N VAL A 158 4.52 14.72 23.88
CA VAL A 158 4.17 13.68 22.90
C VAL A 158 4.34 12.32 23.56
N VAL A 159 3.33 11.46 23.50
CA VAL A 159 3.36 10.10 24.05
C VAL A 159 3.18 9.09 22.92
N LEU A 160 4.25 8.39 22.57
CA LEU A 160 4.22 7.29 21.62
C LEU A 160 3.90 5.95 22.32
N LEU A 161 2.87 5.25 21.86
CA LEU A 161 2.47 3.91 22.30
C LEU A 161 2.20 3.04 21.07
N SER A 162 2.94 1.95 20.87
CA SER A 162 2.61 0.99 19.81
C SER A 162 1.61 -0.05 20.31
N PHE A 163 0.64 -0.44 19.48
CA PHE A 163 -0.25 -1.56 19.79
C PHE A 163 0.51 -2.88 19.95
N ARG A 164 1.67 -3.04 19.30
CA ARG A 164 2.61 -4.16 19.52
C ARG A 164 3.06 -4.24 20.97
N GLU A 165 3.39 -3.09 21.57
CA GLU A 165 3.82 -2.95 22.97
C GLU A 165 2.63 -3.13 23.93
N LEU A 166 1.47 -2.53 23.61
CA LEU A 166 0.26 -2.63 24.43
C LEU A 166 -0.27 -4.08 24.51
N ASN A 167 -0.13 -4.88 23.46
CA ASN A 167 -0.53 -6.29 23.46
C ASN A 167 0.16 -7.15 24.55
N LEU A 168 1.34 -6.74 25.05
CA LEU A 168 2.06 -7.45 26.13
C LEU A 168 1.37 -7.34 27.49
N ILE A 169 0.52 -6.32 27.68
CA ILE A 169 -0.15 -5.98 28.94
C ILE A 169 -1.68 -6.13 28.84
N LYS A 170 -2.16 -6.91 27.88
CA LYS A 170 -3.59 -7.02 27.56
C LYS A 170 -4.45 -7.47 28.76
N ASP A 171 -3.95 -8.42 29.53
CA ASP A 171 -4.71 -9.06 30.62
C ASP A 171 -4.52 -8.35 31.98
N GLU A 172 -3.71 -7.29 32.01
CA GLU A 172 -3.37 -6.51 33.20
C GLU A 172 -4.26 -5.26 33.32
N ARG A 173 -4.43 -4.75 34.56
CA ARG A 173 -5.19 -3.51 34.82
C ARG A 173 -4.27 -2.37 35.21
N TYR A 174 -4.46 -1.22 34.57
CA TYR A 174 -3.69 0.00 34.79
C TYR A 174 -4.60 1.22 34.94
N SER A 175 -4.09 2.29 35.55
CA SER A 175 -4.61 3.63 35.30
C SER A 175 -3.80 4.30 34.19
N LEU A 176 -4.33 5.34 33.53
CA LEU A 176 -3.57 6.02 32.47
C LEU A 176 -2.23 6.55 33.01
N LEU A 177 -2.22 7.13 34.20
CA LEU A 177 -0.99 7.65 34.80
C LEU A 177 0.04 6.53 35.06
N GLN A 178 -0.41 5.33 35.44
CA GLN A 178 0.48 4.19 35.62
C GLN A 178 0.97 3.64 34.26
N LEU A 179 0.09 3.56 33.26
CA LEU A 179 0.40 3.15 31.88
C LEU A 179 1.51 4.04 31.27
N LEU A 180 1.38 5.36 31.42
CA LEU A 180 2.38 6.34 30.97
C LEU A 180 3.76 6.09 31.59
N ARG A 181 3.81 5.84 32.91
CA ARG A 181 5.05 5.58 33.65
C ARG A 181 5.69 4.24 33.31
N VAL A 182 4.90 3.25 32.88
CA VAL A 182 5.38 1.93 32.41
C VAL A 182 6.13 2.05 31.09
N PHE A 183 5.55 2.76 30.09
CA PHE A 183 6.17 2.89 28.76
C PHE A 183 7.24 3.99 28.68
N HIS A 184 7.12 5.02 29.53
CA HIS A 184 8.01 6.18 29.57
C HIS A 184 8.47 6.44 31.02
N PRO A 185 9.51 5.72 31.51
CA PRO A 185 9.99 5.85 32.89
C PRO A 185 10.41 7.26 33.30
N THR A 186 10.79 8.12 32.35
CA THR A 186 11.07 9.55 32.61
C THR A 186 9.87 10.30 33.17
N LEU A 187 8.63 9.85 32.91
CA LEU A 187 7.40 10.48 33.42
C LEU A 187 7.02 10.04 34.86
N GLN A 188 7.89 9.31 35.58
CA GLN A 188 7.59 8.78 36.92
C GLN A 188 7.23 9.88 37.95
N THR A 189 7.79 11.08 37.80
CA THR A 189 7.58 12.26 38.65
C THR A 189 6.38 13.12 38.26
N VAL A 190 5.72 12.85 37.14
CA VAL A 190 4.54 13.61 36.67
C VAL A 190 3.31 13.22 37.50
N THR A 191 2.59 14.21 38.02
CA THR A 191 1.31 14.03 38.74
C THR A 191 0.12 14.16 37.78
N ALA A 192 -1.05 13.68 38.22
CA ALA A 192 -2.30 13.82 37.46
C ALA A 192 -2.59 15.28 37.09
N GLU A 193 -2.40 16.21 38.03
CA GLU A 193 -2.63 17.65 37.85
C GLU A 193 -1.71 18.28 36.81
N LYS A 194 -0.42 17.88 36.81
CA LYS A 194 0.56 18.33 35.80
C LYS A 194 0.17 17.83 34.40
N LEU A 195 -0.33 16.59 34.31
CA LEU A 195 -0.77 16.01 33.04
C LEU A 195 -2.01 16.74 32.46
N THR A 196 -2.92 17.24 33.28
CA THR A 196 -4.12 17.98 32.82
C THR A 196 -3.81 19.38 32.30
N VAL A 197 -2.69 19.99 32.70
CA VAL A 197 -2.24 21.32 32.22
C VAL A 197 -1.45 21.22 30.91
N CYS A 198 -0.77 20.10 30.68
CA CYS A 198 -0.03 19.85 29.44
C CYS A 198 -0.96 19.71 28.22
N LYS A 199 -0.60 20.34 27.09
CA LYS A 199 -1.18 19.95 25.79
C LYS A 199 -0.50 18.65 25.34
N VAL A 200 -1.17 17.52 25.55
CA VAL A 200 -0.65 16.18 25.22
C VAL A 200 -1.10 15.74 23.82
N VAL A 201 -0.17 15.16 23.06
CA VAL A 201 -0.46 14.35 21.85
C VAL A 201 -0.20 12.89 22.19
N PHE A 202 -1.20 12.03 22.07
CA PHE A 202 -1.04 10.57 22.07
C PHE A 202 -0.92 10.06 20.64
N ILE A 203 0.12 9.27 20.37
CA ILE A 203 0.30 8.59 19.09
C ILE A 203 0.19 7.09 19.32
N PHE A 204 -0.84 6.47 18.73
CA PHE A 204 -1.12 5.05 18.78
C PHE A 204 -0.75 4.39 17.45
N ASP A 205 0.42 3.73 17.40
CA ASP A 205 0.95 3.17 16.16
C ASP A 205 0.58 1.68 16.00
N GLY A 206 -0.02 1.32 14.86
CA GLY A 206 -0.30 -0.06 14.46
C GLY A 206 -1.61 -0.67 14.96
N LEU A 207 -2.74 0.05 14.91
CA LEU A 207 -4.06 -0.47 15.36
C LEU A 207 -4.45 -1.81 14.70
N ASP A 208 -3.99 -2.08 13.47
CA ASP A 208 -4.22 -3.35 12.78
C ASP A 208 -3.45 -4.56 13.35
N GLU A 209 -2.59 -4.33 14.32
CA GLU A 209 -1.85 -5.35 15.08
C GLU A 209 -2.43 -5.52 16.50
N SER A 210 -3.46 -4.73 16.85
CA SER A 210 -4.17 -4.80 18.13
C SER A 210 -4.84 -6.16 18.35
N ARG A 211 -4.66 -6.73 19.55
CA ARG A 211 -5.43 -7.88 20.06
C ARG A 211 -6.57 -7.45 21.00
N PHE A 212 -6.85 -6.16 21.12
CA PHE A 212 -7.92 -5.61 21.94
C PHE A 212 -9.25 -5.56 21.18
N LEU A 213 -10.35 -5.89 21.87
CA LEU A 213 -11.70 -5.67 21.36
C LEU A 213 -12.17 -4.30 21.88
N LEU A 214 -12.09 -3.28 21.04
CA LEU A 214 -12.46 -1.91 21.41
C LEU A 214 -13.99 -1.74 21.36
N ASP A 215 -14.69 -2.00 22.47
CA ASP A 215 -16.14 -1.78 22.55
C ASP A 215 -16.47 -0.29 22.81
N PHE A 216 -16.99 0.38 21.79
CA PHE A 216 -17.42 1.77 21.89
C PHE A 216 -18.87 1.96 22.37
N GLN A 217 -19.64 0.88 22.59
CA GLN A 217 -21.04 0.93 23.02
C GLN A 217 -21.20 0.59 24.52
N ASN A 218 -20.60 -0.50 25.01
CA ASN A 218 -20.88 -1.04 26.35
C ASN A 218 -19.77 -0.83 27.40
N ASN A 219 -18.68 -0.14 27.06
CA ASN A 219 -17.55 0.04 27.98
C ASN A 219 -17.85 0.96 29.18
N GLU A 220 -17.21 0.63 30.31
CA GLU A 220 -17.15 1.45 31.53
C GLU A 220 -16.67 2.87 31.20
N VAL A 221 -17.33 3.89 31.74
CA VAL A 221 -16.92 5.29 31.56
C VAL A 221 -15.84 5.63 32.59
N VAL A 222 -14.64 5.92 32.09
CA VAL A 222 -13.46 6.27 32.90
C VAL A 222 -13.06 7.70 32.55
N SER A 223 -13.04 8.59 33.54
CA SER A 223 -12.67 10.01 33.37
C SER A 223 -11.46 10.44 34.21
N ASP A 224 -11.18 9.72 35.30
CA ASP A 224 -10.00 9.97 36.15
C ASP A 224 -8.78 9.23 35.60
N VAL A 225 -7.67 9.95 35.43
CA VAL A 225 -6.38 9.40 34.96
C VAL A 225 -5.73 8.43 35.97
N THR A 226 -6.24 8.36 37.20
CA THR A 226 -5.80 7.48 38.29
C THR A 226 -6.69 6.25 38.50
N GLN A 227 -7.90 6.20 37.93
CA GLN A 227 -8.80 5.03 37.99
C GLN A 227 -8.22 3.84 37.22
N THR A 228 -8.32 2.63 37.80
CA THR A 228 -7.68 1.42 37.27
C THR A 228 -8.66 0.53 36.47
N SER A 229 -8.45 0.47 35.16
CA SER A 229 -9.27 -0.28 34.20
C SER A 229 -8.40 -1.16 33.28
N SER A 230 -9.03 -1.96 32.43
CA SER A 230 -8.30 -2.66 31.37
C SER A 230 -7.86 -1.69 30.27
N VAL A 231 -6.82 -2.06 29.52
CA VAL A 231 -6.18 -1.16 28.55
C VAL A 231 -7.15 -0.78 27.42
N ASP A 232 -8.01 -1.68 26.97
CA ASP A 232 -9.07 -1.40 25.97
C ASP A 232 -10.10 -0.36 26.47
N VAL A 233 -10.48 -0.40 27.75
CA VAL A 233 -11.37 0.58 28.37
C VAL A 233 -10.68 1.95 28.45
N LEU A 234 -9.40 2.00 28.80
CA LEU A 234 -8.64 3.26 28.79
C LEU A 234 -8.53 3.86 27.38
N LEU A 235 -8.21 3.03 26.37
CA LEU A 235 -8.09 3.47 24.97
C LEU A 235 -9.42 3.97 24.41
N THR A 236 -10.52 3.24 24.63
CA THR A 236 -11.86 3.67 24.16
C THR A 236 -12.33 4.95 24.83
N ASN A 237 -12.07 5.16 26.13
CA ASN A 237 -12.40 6.41 26.82
C ASN A 237 -11.52 7.60 26.39
N LEU A 238 -10.23 7.35 26.10
CA LEU A 238 -9.34 8.35 25.47
C LEU A 238 -9.86 8.76 24.10
N ILE A 239 -10.23 7.80 23.25
CA ILE A 239 -10.74 8.07 21.89
C ILE A 239 -12.06 8.85 21.96
N LYS A 240 -13.01 8.43 22.81
CA LYS A 240 -14.27 9.15 23.05
C LYS A 240 -14.10 10.56 23.63
N GLY A 241 -12.98 10.86 24.29
CA GLY A 241 -12.76 12.13 24.99
C GLY A 241 -13.32 12.19 26.41
N ASN A 242 -13.79 11.06 26.95
CA ASN A 242 -14.17 10.95 28.37
C ASN A 242 -12.94 11.14 29.29
N LEU A 243 -11.77 10.69 28.81
CA LEU A 243 -10.49 10.75 29.50
C LEU A 243 -9.57 11.68 28.72
N LEU A 244 -9.02 12.71 29.38
CA LEU A 244 -8.24 13.82 28.78
C LEU A 244 -8.90 14.41 27.51
N PRO A 245 -10.03 15.15 27.63
CA PRO A 245 -10.74 15.72 26.48
C PRO A 245 -9.86 16.66 25.64
N SER A 246 -8.96 17.43 26.25
CA SER A 246 -8.07 18.36 25.55
C SER A 246 -6.85 17.72 24.89
N ALA A 247 -6.64 16.40 25.04
CA ALA A 247 -5.54 15.70 24.41
C ALA A 247 -5.84 15.41 22.93
N LEU A 248 -4.81 15.56 22.09
CA LEU A 248 -4.84 15.22 20.67
C LEU A 248 -4.47 13.74 20.49
N LEU A 249 -5.13 13.03 19.57
CA LEU A 249 -4.88 11.63 19.28
C LEU A 249 -4.55 11.45 17.80
N TRP A 250 -3.44 10.77 17.52
CA TRP A 250 -3.09 10.30 16.19
C TRP A 250 -3.01 8.77 16.20
N ILE A 251 -3.77 8.10 15.35
CA ILE A 251 -3.86 6.64 15.30
C ILE A 251 -3.45 6.18 13.90
N THR A 252 -2.49 5.27 13.79
CA THR A 252 -2.13 4.66 12.49
C THR A 252 -2.74 3.27 12.38
N SER A 253 -3.21 2.90 11.18
CA SER A 253 -3.80 1.57 10.94
C SER A 253 -3.75 1.15 9.48
N ARG A 254 -3.88 -0.15 9.21
CA ARG A 254 -4.37 -0.64 7.92
C ARG A 254 -5.89 -0.40 7.79
N PRO A 255 -6.40 -0.13 6.57
CA PRO A 255 -7.78 0.33 6.39
C PRO A 255 -8.87 -0.62 6.90
N ALA A 256 -8.64 -1.93 6.81
CA ALA A 256 -9.57 -2.94 7.30
C ALA A 256 -9.78 -2.89 8.82
N ALA A 257 -8.73 -2.55 9.59
CA ALA A 257 -8.79 -2.46 11.04
C ALA A 257 -9.19 -1.07 11.55
N ALA A 258 -8.99 -0.01 10.76
CA ALA A 258 -9.48 1.33 11.07
C ALA A 258 -11.00 1.36 11.31
N ASN A 259 -11.75 0.47 10.65
CA ASN A 259 -13.19 0.28 10.83
C ASN A 259 -13.60 -0.18 12.26
N GLN A 260 -12.65 -0.55 13.14
CA GLN A 260 -12.91 -0.81 14.57
C GLN A 260 -13.31 0.46 15.34
N ILE A 261 -12.89 1.64 14.86
CA ILE A 261 -13.23 2.93 15.49
C ILE A 261 -14.47 3.49 14.78
N PRO A 262 -15.55 3.82 15.52
CA PRO A 262 -16.74 4.45 14.94
C PRO A 262 -16.38 5.78 14.25
N PRO A 263 -16.90 6.07 13.04
CA PRO A 263 -16.66 7.34 12.35
C PRO A 263 -17.04 8.57 13.18
N THR A 264 -18.01 8.45 14.09
CA THR A 264 -18.42 9.50 15.03
C THR A 264 -17.36 9.89 16.06
N CYS A 265 -16.28 9.10 16.18
CA CYS A 265 -15.18 9.35 17.11
C CYS A 265 -13.91 9.86 16.39
N VAL A 266 -13.99 10.18 15.09
CA VAL A 266 -12.84 10.56 14.25
C VAL A 266 -13.13 11.88 13.55
N ASP A 267 -12.37 12.93 13.87
CA ASP A 267 -12.56 14.26 13.28
C ASP A 267 -11.94 14.38 11.90
N ARG A 268 -10.86 13.62 11.64
CA ARG A 268 -10.16 13.58 10.35
C ARG A 268 -9.63 12.19 10.05
N VAL A 269 -9.90 11.71 8.83
CA VAL A 269 -9.20 10.57 8.24
C VAL A 269 -8.15 11.11 7.26
N THR A 270 -6.96 10.55 7.30
CA THR A 270 -5.91 10.79 6.29
C THR A 270 -5.42 9.47 5.71
N GLU A 271 -4.91 9.51 4.50
CA GLU A 271 -4.36 8.33 3.82
C GLU A 271 -2.91 8.58 3.40
N VAL A 272 -2.01 7.66 3.78
CA VAL A 272 -0.65 7.62 3.25
C VAL A 272 -0.68 6.86 1.94
N ARG A 273 -0.56 7.59 0.82
CA ARG A 273 -0.60 6.99 -0.52
C ARG A 273 0.70 6.28 -0.87
N GLY A 274 1.85 6.90 -0.59
CA GLY A 274 3.18 6.31 -0.81
C GLY A 274 4.23 7.32 -1.26
N PHE A 275 5.16 6.86 -2.10
CA PHE A 275 6.10 7.72 -2.82
C PHE A 275 5.61 8.04 -4.25
N THR A 276 5.47 9.33 -4.54
CA THR A 276 5.41 9.85 -5.91
C THR A 276 6.73 9.60 -6.66
N ASP A 277 6.76 9.72 -7.98
CA ASP A 277 7.99 9.46 -8.76
C ASP A 277 9.19 10.31 -8.35
N LEU A 278 8.96 11.58 -7.98
CA LEU A 278 9.99 12.47 -7.45
C LEU A 278 10.51 11.98 -6.08
N GLN A 279 9.63 11.46 -5.23
CA GLN A 279 10.00 10.90 -3.92
C GLN A 279 10.75 9.57 -4.06
N LYS A 280 10.43 8.74 -5.06
CA LYS A 280 11.19 7.52 -5.40
C LYS A 280 12.65 7.87 -5.69
N GLU A 281 12.89 8.86 -6.56
CA GLU A 281 14.25 9.32 -6.89
C GLU A 281 14.97 9.96 -5.68
N GLU A 282 14.27 10.79 -4.90
CA GLU A 282 14.80 11.39 -3.68
C GLU A 282 15.28 10.32 -2.69
N TYR A 283 14.51 9.25 -2.50
CA TYR A 283 14.88 8.14 -1.61
C TYR A 283 16.19 7.46 -2.02
N PHE A 284 16.35 7.08 -3.30
CA PHE A 284 17.57 6.43 -3.76
C PHE A 284 18.79 7.38 -3.67
N ARG A 285 18.60 8.67 -3.96
CA ARG A 285 19.65 9.70 -3.89
C ARG A 285 20.07 10.04 -2.45
N ARG A 286 19.16 9.97 -1.48
CA ARG A 286 19.48 10.09 -0.05
C ARG A 286 20.25 8.89 0.50
N ARG A 287 19.93 7.70 -0.04
CA ARG A 287 20.49 6.44 0.42
C ARG A 287 21.94 6.24 -0.05
N SER A 288 22.20 6.41 -1.34
CA SER A 288 23.55 6.31 -1.91
C SER A 288 24.20 7.68 -2.06
N SER A 289 25.44 7.83 -1.58
CA SER A 289 26.26 9.03 -1.87
C SER A 289 26.99 8.94 -3.23
N ASP A 290 26.84 7.83 -3.94
CA ASP A 290 27.33 7.61 -5.31
C ASP A 290 26.19 7.89 -6.30
N GLU A 291 26.35 8.96 -7.09
CA GLU A 291 25.39 9.40 -8.12
C GLU A 291 25.33 8.45 -9.32
N GLU A 292 26.43 7.79 -9.69
CA GLU A 292 26.45 6.83 -10.80
C GLU A 292 25.66 5.57 -10.41
N LEU A 293 25.91 5.05 -9.22
CA LEU A 293 25.16 3.93 -8.66
C LEU A 293 23.66 4.27 -8.53
N CYS A 294 23.33 5.46 -8.01
CA CYS A 294 21.94 5.93 -7.90
C CYS A 294 21.27 6.05 -9.28
N SER A 295 21.98 6.58 -10.28
CA SER A 295 21.51 6.70 -11.66
C SER A 295 21.23 5.33 -12.29
N ARG A 296 22.16 4.36 -12.12
CA ARG A 296 22.00 2.98 -12.60
C ARG A 296 20.82 2.26 -11.95
N ILE A 297 20.66 2.40 -10.62
CA ILE A 297 19.51 1.87 -9.87
C ILE A 297 18.20 2.47 -10.39
N THR A 298 18.13 3.80 -10.49
CA THR A 298 16.93 4.52 -10.95
C THR A 298 16.56 4.15 -12.39
N SER A 299 17.55 4.02 -13.27
CA SER A 299 17.38 3.59 -14.66
C SER A 299 16.84 2.17 -14.76
N HIS A 300 17.39 1.20 -14.01
CA HIS A 300 16.87 -0.17 -13.98
C HIS A 300 15.44 -0.25 -13.43
N ILE A 301 15.14 0.52 -12.38
CA ILE A 301 13.78 0.58 -11.82
C ILE A 301 12.81 1.16 -12.86
N LYS A 302 13.15 2.27 -13.52
CA LYS A 302 12.30 2.86 -14.58
C LYS A 302 12.10 1.90 -15.76
N ALA A 303 13.14 1.16 -16.16
CA ALA A 303 13.04 0.16 -17.21
C ALA A 303 12.17 -1.07 -16.84
N SER A 304 11.95 -1.33 -15.54
CA SER A 304 11.10 -2.41 -15.06
C SER A 304 9.86 -1.87 -14.35
N ARG A 305 8.77 -1.71 -15.11
CA ARG A 305 7.50 -1.13 -14.64
C ARG A 305 6.94 -1.80 -13.36
N SER A 306 7.12 -3.11 -13.21
CA SER A 306 6.74 -3.85 -12.00
C SER A 306 7.53 -3.37 -10.77
N LEU A 307 8.86 -3.26 -10.88
CA LEU A 307 9.70 -2.74 -9.82
C LEU A 307 9.40 -1.27 -9.52
N HIS A 308 9.14 -0.45 -10.55
CA HIS A 308 8.80 0.96 -10.40
C HIS A 308 7.48 1.20 -9.66
N ILE A 309 6.44 0.42 -9.95
CA ILE A 309 5.16 0.49 -9.24
C ILE A 309 5.31 -0.01 -7.80
N MET A 310 6.06 -1.09 -7.59
CA MET A 310 6.30 -1.62 -6.25
C MET A 310 7.10 -0.64 -5.38
N CYS A 311 8.03 0.11 -5.97
CA CYS A 311 8.71 1.25 -5.32
C CYS A 311 7.78 2.43 -4.96
N HIS A 312 6.47 2.35 -5.17
CA HIS A 312 5.52 3.24 -4.49
C HIS A 312 5.47 3.00 -2.97
N ILE A 313 5.77 1.77 -2.50
CA ILE A 313 5.98 1.50 -1.06
C ILE A 313 7.47 1.68 -0.69
N PRO A 314 7.79 2.49 0.33
CA PRO A 314 9.16 2.65 0.84
C PRO A 314 9.87 1.34 1.22
N VAL A 315 9.15 0.31 1.70
CA VAL A 315 9.76 -1.00 2.03
C VAL A 315 10.31 -1.71 0.80
N PHE A 316 9.63 -1.62 -0.35
CA PHE A 316 10.14 -2.17 -1.61
C PHE A 316 11.31 -1.33 -2.14
N CYS A 317 11.32 0.00 -1.95
CA CYS A 317 12.51 0.82 -2.22
C CYS A 317 13.71 0.37 -1.39
N TRP A 318 13.52 0.06 -0.11
CA TRP A 318 14.58 -0.42 0.78
C TRP A 318 15.13 -1.80 0.38
N ILE A 319 14.25 -2.75 0.03
CA ILE A 319 14.64 -4.07 -0.50
C ILE A 319 15.40 -3.89 -1.82
N THR A 320 14.86 -3.08 -2.74
CA THR A 320 15.44 -2.85 -4.06
C THR A 320 16.80 -2.16 -3.99
N ALA A 321 16.94 -1.11 -3.17
CA ALA A 321 18.23 -0.49 -2.91
C ALA A 321 19.22 -1.50 -2.33
N THR A 322 18.83 -2.27 -1.31
CA THR A 322 19.69 -3.26 -0.64
C THR A 322 20.24 -4.32 -1.60
N VAL A 323 19.41 -4.80 -2.52
CA VAL A 323 19.80 -5.82 -3.52
C VAL A 323 20.66 -5.22 -4.62
N LEU A 324 20.20 -4.14 -5.26
CA LEU A 324 20.90 -3.57 -6.41
C LEU A 324 22.23 -2.93 -6.01
N GLU A 325 22.29 -2.26 -4.84
CA GLU A 325 23.56 -1.75 -4.27
C GLU A 325 24.59 -2.89 -4.14
N HIS A 326 24.21 -4.03 -3.57
CA HIS A 326 25.11 -5.17 -3.43
C HIS A 326 25.52 -5.79 -4.77
N MET A 327 24.56 -5.97 -5.70
CA MET A 327 24.84 -6.58 -7.01
C MET A 327 25.65 -5.68 -7.94
N LEU A 328 25.56 -4.36 -7.80
CA LEU A 328 26.28 -3.39 -8.62
C LEU A 328 27.66 -3.02 -8.05
N THR A 329 27.90 -3.22 -6.74
CA THR A 329 29.19 -2.97 -6.07
C THR A 329 30.06 -4.22 -5.93
N THR A 330 29.47 -5.43 -5.92
CA THR A 330 30.23 -6.68 -6.07
C THR A 330 30.32 -7.05 -7.55
N ASP A 331 31.45 -7.61 -7.99
CA ASP A 331 31.72 -8.00 -9.41
C ASP A 331 30.86 -9.18 -9.93
N GLN A 332 29.65 -9.36 -9.39
CA GLN A 332 28.66 -10.33 -9.85
C GLN A 332 28.08 -9.88 -11.20
N ARG A 333 28.72 -10.32 -12.29
CA ARG A 333 28.25 -10.15 -13.69
C ARG A 333 26.99 -10.98 -14.03
N GLY A 334 26.01 -10.99 -13.14
CA GLY A 334 24.68 -11.54 -13.39
C GLY A 334 23.77 -10.52 -14.08
N GLU A 335 22.65 -10.99 -14.62
CA GLU A 335 21.56 -10.09 -14.99
C GLU A 335 20.95 -9.49 -13.72
N LEU A 336 20.54 -8.22 -13.78
CA LEU A 336 19.79 -7.60 -12.69
C LEU A 336 18.40 -8.24 -12.56
N PRO A 337 17.83 -8.38 -11.35
CA PRO A 337 16.55 -9.02 -11.15
C PRO A 337 15.43 -8.29 -11.90
N LYS A 338 14.51 -9.06 -12.51
CA LYS A 338 13.39 -8.53 -13.33
C LYS A 338 12.03 -8.79 -12.68
N SER A 339 11.85 -9.96 -12.06
CA SER A 339 10.65 -10.32 -11.30
C SER A 339 10.77 -10.00 -9.81
N LEU A 340 9.65 -10.03 -9.08
CA LEU A 340 9.66 -9.90 -7.63
C LEU A 340 10.34 -11.10 -6.96
N THR A 341 10.15 -12.30 -7.51
CA THR A 341 10.76 -13.52 -6.98
C THR A 341 12.28 -13.48 -7.11
N ASP A 342 12.81 -12.96 -8.22
CA ASP A 342 14.26 -12.75 -8.37
C ASP A 342 14.77 -11.73 -7.33
N MET A 343 14.09 -10.60 -7.17
CA MET A 343 14.44 -9.57 -6.18
C MET A 343 14.49 -10.13 -4.75
N TYR A 344 13.49 -10.91 -4.36
CA TYR A 344 13.41 -11.50 -3.01
C TYR A 344 14.42 -12.65 -2.81
N SER A 345 14.69 -13.44 -3.85
CA SER A 345 15.71 -14.48 -3.81
C SER A 345 17.11 -13.90 -3.66
N HIS A 346 17.42 -12.81 -4.40
CA HIS A 346 18.65 -12.05 -4.19
C HIS A 346 18.69 -11.36 -2.83
N PHE A 347 17.58 -10.81 -2.33
CA PHE A 347 17.52 -10.21 -0.99
C PHE A 347 17.89 -11.23 0.10
N LEU A 348 17.30 -12.43 0.08
CA LEU A 348 17.61 -13.48 1.04
C LEU A 348 19.08 -13.93 0.97
N LEU A 349 19.65 -14.00 -0.23
CA LEU A 349 21.08 -14.25 -0.43
C LEU A 349 21.95 -13.14 0.19
N VAL A 350 21.62 -11.86 -0.05
CA VAL A 350 22.34 -10.70 0.51
C VAL A 350 22.31 -10.70 2.03
N GLN A 351 21.17 -11.01 2.66
CA GLN A 351 21.08 -11.10 4.12
C GLN A 351 21.96 -12.24 4.67
N THR A 352 21.96 -13.40 4.00
CA THR A 352 22.80 -14.56 4.36
C THR A 352 24.29 -14.25 4.21
N GLN A 353 24.70 -13.53 3.17
CA GLN A 353 26.10 -13.09 3.01
C GLN A 353 26.49 -12.04 4.05
N ARG A 354 25.63 -11.06 4.35
CA ARG A 354 25.88 -10.03 5.37
C ARG A 354 26.05 -10.63 6.77
N LYS A 355 25.31 -11.68 7.13
CA LYS A 355 25.53 -12.46 8.37
C LYS A 355 26.98 -12.97 8.48
N LYS A 356 27.51 -13.57 7.40
CA LYS A 356 28.88 -14.13 7.36
C LYS A 356 29.97 -13.07 7.55
N HIS A 357 29.72 -11.82 7.20
CA HIS A 357 30.67 -10.73 7.45
C HIS A 357 30.57 -10.15 8.87
N LYS A 358 29.38 -10.12 9.49
CA LYS A 358 29.21 -9.51 10.84
C LYS A 358 29.73 -10.35 12.01
N TYR A 359 29.65 -11.68 11.94
CA TYR A 359 29.83 -12.55 13.11
C TYR A 359 31.07 -13.46 13.07
N ASN A 360 31.86 -13.44 12.00
CA ASN A 360 32.98 -14.37 11.78
C ASN A 360 34.35 -13.93 12.32
N GLU A 361 34.45 -12.95 13.22
CA GLU A 361 35.76 -12.60 13.83
C GLU A 361 36.25 -13.59 14.92
N ARG A 362 35.49 -14.65 15.28
CA ARG A 362 35.84 -15.47 16.46
C ARG A 362 35.77 -17.01 16.40
N HIS A 363 35.24 -17.64 15.35
CA HIS A 363 35.15 -19.12 15.34
C HIS A 363 35.61 -19.80 14.04
N ASP A 364 36.49 -20.77 14.23
CA ASP A 364 37.21 -21.57 13.25
C ASP A 364 36.33 -22.72 12.69
N ARG A 365 35.13 -22.37 12.20
CA ARG A 365 34.17 -23.32 11.60
C ARG A 365 34.35 -23.41 10.09
N SER A 366 34.16 -24.60 9.53
CA SER A 366 34.25 -24.80 8.08
C SER A 366 33.16 -24.01 7.34
N GLN A 367 33.45 -23.52 6.12
CA GLN A 367 32.49 -22.75 5.33
C GLN A 367 31.22 -23.54 4.99
N GLN A 368 31.29 -24.87 5.04
CA GLN A 368 30.20 -25.79 4.73
C GLN A 368 29.23 -25.95 5.92
N GLU A 369 29.74 -26.14 7.14
CA GLU A 369 28.92 -26.14 8.37
C GLU A 369 28.14 -24.83 8.57
N LEU A 370 28.76 -23.70 8.21
CA LEU A 370 28.12 -22.39 8.25
C LEU A 370 26.95 -22.29 7.26
N MET A 371 27.06 -22.88 6.06
CA MET A 371 25.95 -22.93 5.10
C MET A 371 24.81 -23.85 5.55
N GLU A 372 25.12 -24.97 6.22
CA GLU A 372 24.11 -25.90 6.72
C GLU A 372 23.34 -25.33 7.93
N THR A 373 24.02 -24.63 8.84
CA THR A 373 23.36 -23.91 9.94
C THR A 373 22.56 -22.69 9.47
N ASP A 374 23.06 -21.91 8.50
CA ASP A 374 22.29 -20.84 7.85
C ASP A 374 21.00 -21.38 7.20
N ARG A 375 21.11 -22.54 6.53
CA ARG A 375 19.99 -23.23 5.89
C ARG A 375 18.92 -23.65 6.90
N GLU A 376 19.32 -24.29 8.00
CA GLU A 376 18.38 -24.80 9.00
C GLU A 376 17.56 -23.67 9.63
N VAL A 377 18.21 -22.57 10.03
CA VAL A 377 17.52 -21.40 10.63
C VAL A 377 16.53 -20.77 9.63
N LEU A 378 16.93 -20.60 8.36
CA LEU A 378 16.04 -20.04 7.33
C LEU A 378 14.85 -20.95 7.01
N LEU A 379 15.01 -22.27 7.07
CA LEU A 379 13.90 -23.21 6.87
C LEU A 379 12.92 -23.20 8.06
N LYS A 380 13.41 -23.11 9.29
CA LYS A 380 12.56 -22.94 10.48
C LYS A 380 11.82 -21.59 10.46
N LEU A 381 12.48 -20.51 10.04
CA LEU A 381 11.83 -19.20 9.83
C LEU A 381 10.76 -19.26 8.74
N GLY A 382 10.98 -20.03 7.66
CA GLY A 382 9.98 -20.28 6.63
C GLY A 382 8.80 -21.14 7.10
N ARG A 383 9.02 -22.12 7.98
CA ARG A 383 7.95 -22.86 8.67
C ARG A 383 7.08 -21.90 9.49
N LEU A 384 7.71 -21.10 10.35
CA LEU A 384 7.04 -20.10 11.18
C LEU A 384 6.24 -19.10 10.33
N ALA A 385 6.84 -18.61 9.24
CA ALA A 385 6.19 -17.71 8.30
C ALA A 385 4.92 -18.32 7.70
N PHE A 386 4.97 -19.58 7.26
CA PHE A 386 3.84 -20.31 6.72
C PHE A 386 2.73 -20.55 7.76
N GLU A 387 3.08 -21.03 8.96
CA GLU A 387 2.10 -21.30 10.02
C GLU A 387 1.41 -20.01 10.51
N HIS A 388 2.13 -18.89 10.57
CA HIS A 388 1.54 -17.59 10.91
C HIS A 388 0.74 -16.99 9.75
N LEU A 389 1.10 -17.29 8.49
CA LEU A 389 0.31 -16.90 7.32
C LEU A 389 -1.05 -17.64 7.29
N GLU A 390 -1.07 -18.95 7.59
CA GLU A 390 -2.32 -19.71 7.73
C GLU A 390 -3.19 -19.21 8.90
N LYS A 391 -2.57 -18.84 10.04
CA LYS A 391 -3.27 -18.28 11.21
C LYS A 391 -3.73 -16.82 11.01
N GLY A 392 -3.25 -16.13 9.97
CA GLY A 392 -3.46 -14.68 9.78
C GLY A 392 -2.71 -13.79 10.78
N ASN A 393 -1.68 -14.32 11.43
CA ASN A 393 -0.88 -13.63 12.44
C ASN A 393 0.28 -12.85 11.79
N LEU A 394 0.39 -11.56 12.10
CA LEU A 394 1.57 -10.73 11.75
C LEU A 394 2.69 -10.77 12.80
N MET A 395 2.37 -11.27 14.00
CA MET A 395 3.18 -11.17 15.20
C MET A 395 3.43 -12.56 15.77
N PHE A 396 4.62 -12.77 16.32
CA PHE A 396 5.01 -14.02 16.99
C PHE A 396 5.89 -13.73 18.21
N TYR A 397 5.83 -14.62 19.19
CA TYR A 397 6.51 -14.52 20.48
C TYR A 397 7.66 -15.51 20.58
N GLN A 398 8.37 -15.49 21.71
CA GLN A 398 9.42 -16.46 21.99
C GLN A 398 8.87 -17.91 22.00
N GLU A 399 7.66 -18.11 22.50
CA GLU A 399 7.00 -19.43 22.55
C GLU A 399 6.74 -19.99 21.13
N ASP A 400 6.36 -19.14 20.17
CA ASP A 400 6.17 -19.53 18.76
C ASP A 400 7.51 -19.89 18.08
N LEU A 401 8.61 -19.22 18.46
CA LEU A 401 9.97 -19.54 18.01
C LEU A 401 10.42 -20.90 18.58
N GLU A 402 10.18 -21.14 19.86
CA GLU A 402 10.51 -22.40 20.53
C GLU A 402 9.71 -23.59 19.95
N GLU A 403 8.42 -23.41 19.61
CA GLU A 403 7.61 -24.41 18.86
C GLU A 403 8.17 -24.69 17.45
N CYS A 404 8.84 -23.71 16.84
CA CYS A 404 9.57 -23.87 15.58
C CYS A 404 11.01 -24.39 15.75
N GLY A 405 11.48 -24.59 16.98
CA GLY A 405 12.85 -25.02 17.28
C GLY A 405 13.93 -23.99 16.93
N LEU A 406 13.57 -22.69 16.96
CA LEU A 406 14.46 -21.55 16.76
C LEU A 406 14.91 -20.98 18.10
N ASP A 407 16.21 -20.72 18.25
CA ASP A 407 16.67 -19.87 19.34
C ASP A 407 16.47 -18.37 19.02
N VAL A 408 16.19 -17.60 20.07
CA VAL A 408 16.11 -16.13 20.06
C VAL A 408 17.36 -15.51 19.47
N THR A 409 18.55 -16.05 19.77
CA THR A 409 19.80 -15.51 19.21
C THR A 409 19.91 -15.79 17.71
N GLU A 410 19.53 -16.99 17.25
CA GLU A 410 19.53 -17.35 15.82
C GLU A 410 18.59 -16.46 14.99
N ALA A 411 17.37 -16.21 15.49
CA ALA A 411 16.39 -15.35 14.82
C ALA A 411 16.87 -13.89 14.74
N SER A 412 17.44 -13.35 15.83
CA SER A 412 17.93 -11.95 15.88
C SER A 412 19.08 -11.66 14.92
N VAL A 413 19.88 -12.67 14.54
CA VAL A 413 20.97 -12.51 13.58
C VAL A 413 20.44 -12.18 12.16
N TYR A 414 19.23 -12.63 11.81
CA TYR A 414 18.54 -12.28 10.57
C TYR A 414 17.72 -10.98 10.71
N SER A 415 18.29 -9.96 11.36
CA SER A 415 17.68 -8.64 11.62
C SER A 415 17.19 -7.85 10.38
N GLY A 416 17.61 -8.25 9.17
CA GLY A 416 17.07 -7.72 7.90
C GLY A 416 15.87 -8.50 7.34
N VAL A 417 15.41 -9.55 8.03
CA VAL A 417 14.31 -10.44 7.62
C VAL A 417 13.23 -10.46 8.70
N CYS A 418 13.65 -10.61 9.96
CA CYS A 418 12.82 -10.48 11.15
C CYS A 418 13.31 -9.31 12.00
N THR A 419 12.43 -8.41 12.41
CA THR A 419 12.76 -7.33 13.35
C THR A 419 12.33 -7.70 14.75
N GLU A 420 13.27 -7.67 15.70
CA GLU A 420 12.95 -7.60 17.12
C GLU A 420 12.26 -6.27 17.39
N ILE A 421 11.07 -6.30 17.99
CA ILE A 421 10.33 -5.10 18.32
C ILE A 421 10.93 -4.52 19.59
N PHE A 422 11.44 -3.29 19.49
CA PHE A 422 12.17 -2.63 20.57
C PHE A 422 11.43 -2.70 21.91
N LYS A 423 12.08 -3.25 22.95
CA LYS A 423 12.83 -2.39 23.87
C LYS A 423 13.74 -3.15 24.83
N THR A 424 14.99 -2.68 24.92
CA THR A 424 15.92 -2.96 26.03
C THR A 424 15.67 -2.03 27.25
N GLU A 425 14.69 -1.11 27.15
CA GLU A 425 14.45 -0.05 28.14
C GLU A 425 13.14 -0.21 28.95
N CYS A 426 12.23 -1.10 28.55
CA CYS A 426 11.04 -1.40 29.36
C CYS A 426 11.42 -2.39 30.46
N VAL A 427 11.83 -1.87 31.62
CA VAL A 427 12.33 -2.62 32.79
C VAL A 427 11.38 -3.75 33.26
N LEU A 428 10.10 -3.69 32.89
CA LEU A 428 9.04 -4.59 33.35
C LEU A 428 8.82 -5.84 32.48
N PHE A 429 9.26 -5.88 31.22
CA PHE A 429 8.96 -7.01 30.32
C PHE A 429 10.22 -7.61 29.69
N GLN A 430 10.58 -8.81 30.14
CA GLN A 430 11.62 -9.65 29.54
C GLN A 430 11.13 -10.42 28.29
N ARG A 431 9.83 -10.36 27.97
CA ARG A 431 9.25 -11.07 26.82
C ARG A 431 9.55 -10.33 25.52
N LYS A 432 10.22 -11.01 24.61
CA LYS A 432 10.52 -10.51 23.27
C LYS A 432 9.38 -10.79 22.31
N VAL A 433 9.04 -9.80 21.48
CA VAL A 433 8.05 -9.92 20.40
C VAL A 433 8.74 -9.67 19.08
N TYR A 434 8.36 -10.46 18.08
CA TYR A 434 8.95 -10.42 16.75
C TYR A 434 7.86 -10.25 15.69
N CYS A 435 8.28 -9.66 14.58
CA CYS A 435 7.52 -9.65 13.34
C CYS A 435 8.49 -9.79 12.16
N PHE A 436 7.98 -10.25 11.01
CA PHE A 436 8.69 -10.04 9.75
C PHE A 436 8.70 -8.55 9.42
N VAL A 437 9.74 -8.09 8.70
CA VAL A 437 9.85 -6.67 8.29
C VAL A 437 8.66 -6.22 7.43
N HIS A 438 8.09 -7.15 6.64
CA HIS A 438 6.90 -6.93 5.83
C HIS A 438 6.16 -8.25 5.57
N LEU A 439 4.85 -8.18 5.31
CA LEU A 439 4.02 -9.35 4.98
C LEU A 439 4.56 -10.09 3.74
N SER A 440 5.02 -9.37 2.73
CA SER A 440 5.65 -9.97 1.54
C SER A 440 6.92 -10.79 1.84
N ILE A 441 7.66 -10.46 2.90
CA ILE A 441 8.83 -11.24 3.34
C ILE A 441 8.35 -12.54 4.02
N GLN A 442 7.25 -12.48 4.79
CA GLN A 442 6.59 -13.66 5.35
C GLN A 442 6.06 -14.58 4.24
N GLU A 443 5.33 -14.03 3.26
CA GLU A 443 4.84 -14.79 2.10
C GLU A 443 5.97 -15.41 1.27
N PHE A 444 7.08 -14.69 1.07
CA PHE A 444 8.25 -15.22 0.36
C PHE A 444 8.92 -16.38 1.12
N LEU A 445 9.16 -16.22 2.42
CA LEU A 445 9.75 -17.28 3.25
C LEU A 445 8.85 -18.51 3.35
N ALA A 446 7.53 -18.29 3.45
CA ALA A 446 6.55 -19.37 3.38
C ALA A 446 6.63 -20.10 2.02
N ALA A 447 6.75 -19.37 0.90
CA ALA A 447 6.92 -19.97 -0.42
C ALA A 447 8.22 -20.79 -0.53
N VAL A 448 9.35 -20.26 -0.02
CA VAL A 448 10.63 -20.98 0.03
C VAL A 448 10.52 -22.28 0.86
N TYR A 449 9.86 -22.23 2.03
CA TYR A 449 9.63 -23.41 2.87
C TYR A 449 8.73 -24.44 2.20
N ILE A 450 7.60 -24.03 1.62
CA ILE A 450 6.67 -24.93 0.94
C ILE A 450 7.32 -25.55 -0.32
N PHE A 451 8.13 -24.81 -1.07
CA PHE A 451 8.89 -25.36 -2.18
C PHE A 451 9.97 -26.36 -1.71
N HIS A 452 10.64 -26.08 -0.59
CA HIS A 452 11.55 -27.05 0.05
C HIS A 452 10.80 -28.32 0.50
N CYS A 453 9.60 -28.21 1.09
CA CYS A 453 8.76 -29.35 1.45
C CYS A 453 8.34 -30.17 0.23
N TYR A 454 8.06 -29.53 -0.91
CA TYR A 454 7.82 -30.20 -2.19
C TYR A 454 9.05 -31.01 -2.65
N THR A 455 10.23 -30.38 -2.71
CA THR A 455 11.48 -31.06 -3.12
C THR A 455 11.82 -32.27 -2.24
N ASN A 456 11.64 -32.13 -0.92
CA ASN A 456 11.94 -33.20 0.05
C ASN A 456 10.76 -34.16 0.31
N ARG A 457 9.64 -34.00 -0.40
CA ARG A 457 8.41 -34.83 -0.31
C ARG A 457 7.83 -34.93 1.11
N ASN A 458 7.75 -33.82 1.84
CA ASN A 458 7.00 -33.76 3.10
C ASN A 458 5.48 -33.76 2.79
N THR A 459 4.87 -34.94 2.75
CA THR A 459 3.47 -35.15 2.35
C THR A 459 2.47 -34.51 3.30
N GLU A 460 2.77 -34.42 4.60
CA GLU A 460 1.90 -33.81 5.62
C GLU A 460 1.73 -32.30 5.38
N VAL A 461 2.83 -31.58 5.19
CA VAL A 461 2.80 -30.13 4.91
C VAL A 461 2.17 -29.85 3.55
N LEU A 462 2.45 -30.66 2.53
CA LEU A 462 1.85 -30.50 1.20
C LEU A 462 0.34 -30.77 1.21
N ALA A 463 -0.14 -31.74 1.98
CA ALA A 463 -1.57 -32.02 2.14
C ALA A 463 -2.33 -30.86 2.81
N ARG A 464 -1.72 -30.19 3.80
CA ARG A 464 -2.24 -28.95 4.41
C ARG A 464 -2.44 -27.85 3.36
N VAL A 465 -1.38 -27.53 2.60
CA VAL A 465 -1.42 -26.49 1.54
C VAL A 465 -2.44 -26.82 0.46
N MET A 466 -2.48 -28.07 -0.01
CA MET A 466 -3.35 -28.52 -1.10
C MET A 466 -4.80 -28.77 -0.64
N ARG A 467 -5.08 -28.76 0.68
CA ARG A 467 -6.38 -29.06 1.31
C ARG A 467 -7.02 -30.36 0.82
N ARG A 468 -6.18 -31.35 0.54
CA ARG A 468 -6.52 -32.66 -0.05
C ARG A 468 -5.54 -33.70 0.44
N GLU A 469 -5.99 -34.95 0.54
CA GLU A 469 -5.10 -36.09 0.73
C GLU A 469 -4.16 -36.20 -0.48
N CYS A 470 -2.85 -36.10 -0.24
CA CYS A 470 -1.82 -36.32 -1.25
C CYS A 470 -1.69 -37.83 -1.52
N ASP A 471 -2.35 -38.31 -2.58
CA ASP A 471 -2.17 -39.68 -3.06
C ASP A 471 -0.67 -39.92 -3.40
N ASP A 472 -0.09 -40.99 -2.87
CA ASP A 472 1.36 -41.15 -2.55
C ASP A 472 2.29 -41.35 -3.78
N ARG A 473 1.85 -40.92 -4.96
CA ARG A 473 2.51 -41.11 -6.25
C ARG A 473 2.90 -39.78 -6.90
N LYS A 474 4.02 -39.23 -6.44
CA LYS A 474 4.81 -38.18 -7.13
C LYS A 474 3.94 -37.17 -7.89
N SER A 475 3.24 -36.28 -7.17
CA SER A 475 2.66 -35.10 -7.80
C SER A 475 3.78 -34.34 -8.53
N SER A 476 3.69 -34.27 -9.85
CA SER A 476 4.63 -33.50 -10.67
C SER A 476 4.55 -32.03 -10.32
N LEU A 477 5.62 -31.27 -10.57
CA LEU A 477 5.70 -29.83 -10.29
C LEU A 477 4.49 -29.07 -10.86
N HIS A 478 4.05 -29.44 -12.07
CA HIS A 478 2.89 -28.85 -12.73
C HIS A 478 1.54 -29.24 -12.11
N ILE A 479 1.40 -30.41 -11.45
CA ILE A 479 0.20 -30.77 -10.68
C ILE A 479 0.18 -30.03 -9.34
N PHE A 480 1.34 -29.95 -8.68
CA PHE A 480 1.51 -29.24 -7.41
C PHE A 480 1.15 -27.76 -7.57
N LEU A 481 1.88 -27.03 -8.42
CA LEU A 481 1.68 -25.58 -8.62
C LEU A 481 0.26 -25.24 -9.09
N ARG A 482 -0.32 -26.03 -10.01
CA ARG A 482 -1.72 -25.85 -10.45
C ARG A 482 -2.72 -26.03 -9.31
N THR A 483 -2.48 -26.97 -8.39
CA THR A 483 -3.36 -27.20 -7.24
C THR A 483 -3.26 -26.03 -6.25
N VAL A 484 -2.05 -25.59 -5.89
CA VAL A 484 -1.86 -24.45 -4.97
C VAL A 484 -2.47 -23.17 -5.57
N MET A 485 -2.28 -22.93 -6.86
CA MET A 485 -2.94 -21.82 -7.57
C MET A 485 -4.47 -21.90 -7.49
N SER A 486 -5.03 -23.10 -7.67
CA SER A 486 -6.48 -23.32 -7.56
C SER A 486 -7.03 -23.09 -6.15
N GLU A 487 -6.28 -23.41 -5.09
CA GLU A 487 -6.69 -23.08 -3.72
C GLU A 487 -6.57 -21.57 -3.42
N ALA A 488 -5.52 -20.90 -3.90
CA ALA A 488 -5.36 -19.44 -3.75
C ALA A 488 -6.47 -18.65 -4.44
N LEU A 489 -6.91 -19.06 -5.64
CA LEU A 489 -8.02 -18.42 -6.36
C LEU A 489 -9.38 -18.57 -5.68
N LYS A 490 -9.55 -19.52 -4.74
CA LYS A 490 -10.77 -19.61 -3.89
C LYS A 490 -10.76 -18.59 -2.74
N SER A 491 -9.61 -18.01 -2.41
CA SER A 491 -9.51 -16.99 -1.38
C SER A 491 -10.25 -15.73 -1.81
N LYS A 492 -11.15 -15.20 -0.96
CA LYS A 492 -11.96 -14.02 -1.28
C LYS A 492 -11.17 -12.71 -1.30
N ASN A 493 -10.13 -12.58 -0.48
CA ASN A 493 -9.37 -11.34 -0.26
C ASN A 493 -7.93 -11.37 -0.82
N GLY A 494 -7.51 -12.46 -1.46
CA GLY A 494 -6.20 -12.55 -2.10
C GLY A 494 -4.98 -12.71 -1.18
N HIS A 495 -5.16 -13.04 0.11
CA HIS A 495 -4.06 -13.23 1.08
C HIS A 495 -3.02 -14.32 0.77
N LEU A 496 -3.14 -15.02 -0.37
CA LEU A 496 -2.18 -16.02 -0.85
C LEU A 496 -1.58 -15.66 -2.22
N ASP A 497 -1.93 -14.50 -2.79
CA ASP A 497 -1.59 -14.18 -4.18
C ASP A 497 -0.10 -14.00 -4.38
N LEU A 498 0.55 -13.24 -3.50
CA LEU A 498 1.98 -13.01 -3.60
C LEU A 498 2.76 -14.26 -3.19
N PHE A 499 2.28 -15.01 -2.19
CA PHE A 499 2.77 -16.37 -1.89
C PHE A 499 2.77 -17.31 -3.12
N VAL A 500 1.68 -17.38 -3.91
CA VAL A 500 1.66 -18.23 -5.12
C VAL A 500 2.45 -17.64 -6.28
N ARG A 501 2.53 -16.32 -6.44
CA ARG A 501 3.46 -15.66 -7.37
C ARG A 501 4.90 -16.13 -7.10
N PHE A 502 5.34 -16.05 -5.85
CA PHE A 502 6.66 -16.53 -5.42
C PHE A 502 6.87 -18.03 -5.67
N LEU A 503 5.90 -18.89 -5.36
CA LEU A 503 6.02 -20.34 -5.64
C LEU A 503 6.24 -20.64 -7.13
N HIS A 504 5.63 -19.86 -8.03
CA HIS A 504 5.82 -20.02 -9.48
C HIS A 504 7.18 -19.47 -9.92
N GLY A 505 7.62 -18.30 -9.44
CA GLY A 505 8.97 -17.79 -9.75
C GLY A 505 10.11 -18.64 -9.19
N LEU A 506 9.92 -19.28 -8.02
CA LEU A 506 10.85 -20.25 -7.42
C LEU A 506 10.92 -21.56 -8.22
N SER A 507 9.99 -21.82 -9.14
CA SER A 507 10.06 -22.96 -10.05
C SER A 507 11.15 -22.80 -11.12
N LEU A 508 11.63 -21.57 -11.37
CA LEU A 508 12.69 -21.30 -12.35
C LEU A 508 14.06 -21.80 -11.89
N GLU A 509 14.84 -22.29 -12.86
CA GLU A 509 16.20 -22.79 -12.62
C GLU A 509 17.16 -21.69 -12.10
N SER A 510 16.93 -20.42 -12.48
CA SER A 510 17.68 -19.25 -11.97
C SER A 510 17.56 -19.12 -10.44
N ASN A 511 16.34 -19.08 -9.94
CA ASN A 511 16.06 -18.96 -8.50
C ASN A 511 16.45 -20.25 -7.74
N GLN A 512 16.29 -21.43 -8.35
CA GLN A 512 16.78 -22.69 -7.77
C GLN A 512 18.31 -22.77 -7.70
N LYS A 513 19.04 -22.23 -8.68
CA LYS A 513 20.50 -22.10 -8.63
C LYS A 513 20.92 -21.13 -7.52
N LEU A 514 20.25 -19.99 -7.40
CA LEU A 514 20.55 -18.95 -6.40
C LEU A 514 20.29 -19.44 -4.97
N LEU A 515 19.17 -20.13 -4.74
CA LEU A 515 18.75 -20.66 -3.45
C LEU A 515 19.01 -22.17 -3.28
N LYS A 516 19.96 -22.73 -4.03
CA LYS A 516 20.27 -24.18 -4.06
C LYS A 516 20.50 -24.79 -2.68
N GLY A 517 21.14 -24.03 -1.78
CA GLY A 517 21.36 -24.43 -0.39
C GLY A 517 20.07 -24.62 0.40
N LEU A 518 19.01 -23.87 0.11
CA LEU A 518 17.72 -23.94 0.78
C LEU A 518 16.80 -24.97 0.12
N LEU A 519 16.56 -24.82 -1.19
CA LEU A 519 15.53 -25.56 -1.92
C LEU A 519 15.88 -27.03 -2.22
N GLY A 520 17.17 -27.38 -2.17
CA GLY A 520 17.66 -28.73 -2.48
C GLY A 520 18.09 -28.91 -3.94
N GLN A 521 18.33 -30.15 -4.36
CA GLN A 521 18.63 -30.46 -5.76
C GLN A 521 17.36 -30.73 -6.56
N THR A 522 16.95 -29.74 -7.35
CA THR A 522 15.96 -29.92 -8.43
C THR A 522 16.56 -29.42 -9.74
N GLU A 523 16.86 -30.33 -10.66
CA GLU A 523 16.94 -30.00 -12.08
C GLU A 523 15.51 -29.95 -12.62
N SER A 524 14.86 -28.79 -12.45
CA SER A 524 13.55 -28.53 -13.03
C SER A 524 13.68 -28.52 -14.55
N ARG A 525 13.29 -29.61 -15.20
CA ARG A 525 13.38 -29.75 -16.66
C ARG A 525 12.54 -28.68 -17.35
N ALA A 526 13.05 -28.09 -18.43
CA ALA A 526 12.32 -27.11 -19.24
C ALA A 526 10.94 -27.63 -19.68
N GLU A 527 10.81 -28.93 -19.96
CA GLU A 527 9.54 -29.61 -20.22
C GLU A 527 8.51 -29.48 -19.09
N ASP A 528 8.93 -29.58 -17.83
CA ASP A 528 8.02 -29.47 -16.69
C ASP A 528 7.64 -28.01 -16.41
N ILE A 529 8.55 -27.06 -16.63
CA ILE A 529 8.23 -25.62 -16.61
C ILE A 529 7.23 -25.26 -17.70
N GLN A 530 7.41 -25.76 -18.92
CA GLN A 530 6.44 -25.57 -20.01
C GLN A 530 5.06 -26.15 -19.67
N ARG A 531 5.00 -27.28 -18.96
CA ARG A 531 3.73 -27.85 -18.45
C ARG A 531 3.08 -26.97 -17.37
N VAL A 532 3.86 -26.34 -16.48
CA VAL A 532 3.34 -25.35 -15.52
C VAL A 532 2.75 -24.15 -16.27
N VAL A 533 3.49 -23.59 -17.21
CA VAL A 533 3.06 -22.47 -18.07
C VAL A 533 1.77 -22.79 -18.84
N ASN A 534 1.70 -23.96 -19.48
CA ASN A 534 0.50 -24.38 -20.20
C ASN A 534 -0.69 -24.58 -19.25
N ASN A 535 -0.46 -25.20 -18.08
CA ASN A 535 -1.49 -25.33 -17.05
C ASN A 535 -2.06 -23.97 -16.61
N LEU A 536 -1.22 -22.94 -16.44
CA LEU A 536 -1.65 -21.56 -16.12
C LEU A 536 -2.50 -20.97 -17.25
N LYS A 537 -2.04 -21.06 -18.50
CA LYS A 537 -2.74 -20.56 -19.70
C LYS A 537 -4.10 -21.24 -19.92
N GLU A 538 -4.24 -22.50 -19.50
CA GLU A 538 -5.45 -23.33 -19.65
C GLU A 538 -6.33 -23.39 -18.38
N MET A 539 -6.02 -22.64 -17.30
CA MET A 539 -6.79 -22.72 -16.05
C MET A 539 -8.26 -22.30 -16.23
N ASN A 540 -9.18 -23.24 -15.98
CA ASN A 540 -10.59 -22.91 -15.87
C ASN A 540 -10.85 -22.00 -14.66
N THR A 541 -11.40 -20.84 -14.94
CA THR A 541 -11.59 -19.72 -14.02
C THR A 541 -13.00 -19.14 -14.06
N SER A 542 -13.98 -19.87 -14.63
CA SER A 542 -15.35 -19.38 -14.87
C SER A 542 -16.15 -18.97 -13.61
N SER A 543 -15.68 -19.33 -12.42
CA SER A 543 -16.27 -18.95 -11.11
C SER A 543 -15.38 -18.01 -10.29
N VAL A 544 -14.31 -17.46 -10.88
CA VAL A 544 -13.31 -16.61 -10.23
C VAL A 544 -13.54 -15.17 -10.71
N SER A 545 -13.44 -14.15 -9.84
CA SER A 545 -13.61 -12.76 -10.29
C SER A 545 -12.42 -12.29 -11.15
N PRO A 546 -12.62 -11.29 -12.05
CA PRO A 546 -11.56 -10.69 -12.85
C PRO A 546 -10.30 -10.36 -12.04
N ASP A 547 -10.49 -9.69 -10.90
CA ASP A 547 -9.49 -9.17 -9.95
C ASP A 547 -8.63 -10.27 -9.33
N ARG A 548 -9.23 -11.44 -9.11
CA ARG A 548 -8.52 -12.65 -8.65
C ARG A 548 -7.83 -13.36 -9.82
N SER A 549 -8.46 -13.36 -11.00
CA SER A 549 -8.00 -14.09 -12.19
C SER A 549 -6.71 -13.52 -12.80
N ILE A 550 -6.49 -12.20 -12.68
CA ILE A 550 -5.25 -11.54 -13.13
C ILE A 550 -4.00 -12.12 -12.45
N ASN A 551 -4.14 -12.68 -11.24
CA ASN A 551 -3.04 -13.35 -10.53
C ASN A 551 -2.40 -14.51 -11.33
N ILE A 552 -3.15 -15.16 -12.24
CA ILE A 552 -2.60 -16.17 -13.16
C ILE A 552 -1.60 -15.52 -14.14
N PHE A 553 -1.92 -14.33 -14.65
CA PHE A 553 -1.03 -13.58 -15.52
C PHE A 553 0.21 -13.10 -14.77
N HIS A 554 0.06 -12.60 -13.53
CA HIS A 554 1.22 -12.26 -12.70
C HIS A 554 2.12 -13.47 -12.41
N CYS A 555 1.57 -14.67 -12.19
CA CYS A 555 2.38 -15.90 -12.08
C CYS A 555 3.16 -16.22 -13.36
N LEU A 556 2.61 -15.96 -14.57
CA LEU A 556 3.34 -16.10 -15.83
C LEU A 556 4.50 -15.08 -15.93
N MET A 557 4.26 -13.84 -15.54
CA MET A 557 5.28 -12.79 -15.50
C MET A 557 6.42 -13.11 -14.51
N GLU A 558 6.10 -13.65 -13.33
CA GLU A 558 7.09 -14.12 -12.35
C GLU A 558 7.86 -15.38 -12.81
N MET A 559 7.28 -16.15 -13.73
CA MET A 559 7.96 -17.22 -14.47
C MET A 559 8.76 -16.72 -15.68
N ASN A 560 8.83 -15.41 -15.90
CA ASN A 560 9.45 -14.77 -17.08
C ASN A 560 8.85 -15.26 -18.44
N ASP A 561 7.62 -15.79 -18.45
CA ASP A 561 6.90 -16.13 -19.69
C ASP A 561 6.19 -14.88 -20.24
N LEU A 562 6.82 -14.23 -21.21
CA LEU A 562 6.28 -13.04 -21.88
C LEU A 562 5.37 -13.36 -23.07
N SER A 563 5.09 -14.65 -23.35
CA SER A 563 4.44 -15.03 -24.61
C SER A 563 3.02 -14.45 -24.74
N VAL A 564 2.18 -14.53 -23.70
CA VAL A 564 0.82 -13.96 -23.74
C VAL A 564 0.83 -12.43 -23.89
N HIS A 565 1.87 -11.77 -23.36
CA HIS A 565 2.06 -10.32 -23.53
C HIS A 565 2.46 -9.98 -24.96
N GLN A 566 3.39 -10.74 -25.55
CA GLN A 566 3.81 -10.62 -26.95
C GLN A 566 2.66 -10.94 -27.93
N ASP A 567 1.86 -11.97 -27.65
CA ASP A 567 0.67 -12.34 -28.41
C ASP A 567 -0.35 -11.18 -28.45
N ILE A 568 -0.56 -10.48 -27.32
CA ILE A 568 -1.39 -9.27 -27.28
C ILE A 568 -0.74 -8.10 -28.02
N GLN A 569 0.57 -7.86 -27.87
CA GLN A 569 1.26 -6.80 -28.61
C GLN A 569 1.18 -6.98 -30.13
N GLU A 570 1.29 -8.23 -30.62
CA GLU A 570 1.10 -8.55 -32.04
C GLU A 570 -0.37 -8.39 -32.45
N PHE A 571 -1.32 -8.84 -31.63
CA PHE A 571 -2.74 -8.68 -31.86
C PHE A 571 -3.14 -7.20 -32.01
N LEU A 572 -2.69 -6.33 -31.10
CA LEU A 572 -2.97 -4.89 -31.13
C LEU A 572 -2.40 -4.19 -32.38
N LYS A 573 -1.24 -4.68 -32.88
CA LYS A 573 -0.60 -4.20 -34.11
C LYS A 573 -1.20 -4.78 -35.41
N SER A 574 -2.08 -5.79 -35.31
CA SER A 574 -2.68 -6.44 -36.49
C SER A 574 -3.95 -5.73 -36.96
N GLU A 575 -4.14 -5.66 -38.27
CA GLU A 575 -5.36 -5.08 -38.88
C GLU A 575 -6.60 -5.98 -38.70
N ASN A 576 -6.41 -7.31 -38.60
CA ASN A 576 -7.50 -8.29 -38.51
C ASN A 576 -7.89 -8.65 -37.07
N ARG A 577 -8.08 -7.64 -36.20
CA ARG A 577 -8.38 -7.84 -34.76
C ARG A 577 -9.65 -8.67 -34.51
N SER A 578 -10.69 -8.49 -35.33
CA SER A 578 -11.99 -9.17 -35.21
C SER A 578 -11.98 -10.66 -35.54
N GLU A 579 -11.01 -11.12 -36.34
CA GLU A 579 -10.90 -12.54 -36.73
C GLU A 579 -10.17 -13.38 -35.68
N LYS A 580 -9.18 -12.79 -34.99
CA LYS A 580 -8.39 -13.47 -33.94
C LYS A 580 -9.17 -13.56 -32.63
N LYS A 581 -9.48 -14.78 -32.17
CA LYS A 581 -10.20 -15.01 -30.91
C LYS A 581 -9.28 -14.92 -29.68
N LEU A 582 -9.50 -13.92 -28.82
CA LEU A 582 -8.79 -13.77 -27.55
C LEU A 582 -9.32 -14.75 -26.49
N SER A 583 -8.42 -15.45 -25.81
CA SER A 583 -8.77 -16.28 -24.64
C SER A 583 -8.86 -15.45 -23.34
N ALA A 584 -9.32 -16.06 -22.26
CA ALA A 584 -9.50 -15.36 -20.98
C ALA A 584 -8.18 -14.84 -20.38
N ILE A 585 -7.06 -15.55 -20.59
CA ILE A 585 -5.73 -15.09 -20.13
C ILE A 585 -5.18 -13.95 -21.00
N HIS A 586 -5.48 -13.93 -22.31
CA HIS A 586 -5.21 -12.78 -23.18
C HIS A 586 -5.97 -11.53 -22.70
N CYS A 587 -7.22 -11.68 -22.26
CA CYS A 587 -7.99 -10.58 -21.69
C CYS A 587 -7.41 -10.09 -20.35
N SER A 588 -6.92 -11.00 -19.49
CA SER A 588 -6.16 -10.61 -18.28
C SER A 588 -4.85 -9.89 -18.61
N ALA A 589 -4.14 -10.31 -19.65
CA ALA A 589 -2.90 -9.67 -20.12
C ALA A 589 -3.17 -8.26 -20.70
N LEU A 590 -4.24 -8.11 -21.48
CA LEU A 590 -4.65 -6.81 -22.01
C LEU A 590 -5.16 -5.87 -20.90
N ALA A 591 -5.91 -6.37 -19.92
CA ALA A 591 -6.28 -5.61 -18.73
C ALA A 591 -5.05 -5.14 -17.94
N TYR A 592 -4.07 -6.03 -17.74
CA TYR A 592 -2.77 -5.67 -17.16
C TYR A 592 -2.05 -4.61 -18.01
N MET A 593 -2.04 -4.72 -19.35
CA MET A 593 -1.40 -3.72 -20.22
C MET A 593 -2.10 -2.36 -20.16
N LEU A 594 -3.44 -2.32 -20.17
CA LEU A 594 -4.23 -1.09 -19.99
C LEU A 594 -3.93 -0.41 -18.65
N GLN A 595 -3.72 -1.19 -17.60
CA GLN A 595 -3.36 -0.67 -16.28
C GLN A 595 -1.88 -0.26 -16.20
N MET A 596 -0.96 -1.03 -16.79
CA MET A 596 0.46 -1.01 -16.41
C MET A 596 1.38 -0.41 -17.47
N SER A 597 1.05 -0.54 -18.76
CA SER A 597 1.98 -0.26 -19.85
C SER A 597 2.16 1.23 -20.13
N GLU A 598 3.38 1.61 -20.52
CA GLU A 598 3.67 2.87 -21.23
C GLU A 598 3.43 2.72 -22.74
N GLU A 599 3.12 1.50 -23.22
CA GLU A 599 2.84 1.29 -24.63
C GLU A 599 1.54 1.97 -25.05
N VAL A 600 1.68 2.74 -26.13
CA VAL A 600 0.63 3.54 -26.76
C VAL A 600 -0.51 2.62 -27.22
N LEU A 601 -1.65 2.73 -26.54
CA LEU A 601 -2.94 2.27 -27.04
C LEU A 601 -3.80 3.51 -27.32
N ASP A 602 -3.77 3.96 -28.58
CA ASP A 602 -4.53 5.13 -29.02
C ASP A 602 -6.06 4.88 -29.06
N GLU A 603 -6.45 3.60 -29.21
CA GLU A 603 -7.82 3.12 -29.44
C GLU A 603 -8.10 1.84 -28.64
N LEU A 604 -9.18 1.82 -27.86
CA LEU A 604 -9.72 0.62 -27.20
C LEU A 604 -11.12 0.29 -27.73
N ASP A 605 -11.20 -0.54 -28.76
CA ASP A 605 -12.45 -1.09 -29.29
C ASP A 605 -12.72 -2.52 -28.79
N LEU A 606 -13.70 -2.66 -27.90
CA LEU A 606 -14.11 -3.97 -27.34
C LEU A 606 -15.07 -4.76 -28.25
N LYS A 607 -15.62 -4.15 -29.30
CA LYS A 607 -16.42 -4.80 -30.33
C LYS A 607 -15.53 -5.51 -31.35
N ALA A 608 -14.40 -4.92 -31.74
CA ALA A 608 -13.35 -5.61 -32.50
C ALA A 608 -12.73 -6.80 -31.74
N TYR A 609 -12.86 -6.90 -30.42
CA TYR A 609 -12.26 -7.99 -29.64
C TYR A 609 -13.17 -9.22 -29.55
N ASN A 610 -12.91 -10.19 -30.42
CA ASN A 610 -13.57 -11.48 -30.43
C ASN A 610 -13.16 -12.32 -29.19
N THR A 611 -13.95 -12.24 -28.11
CA THR A 611 -13.70 -13.02 -26.89
C THR A 611 -14.98 -13.54 -26.23
N SER A 612 -14.82 -14.44 -25.25
CA SER A 612 -15.93 -15.01 -24.50
C SER A 612 -16.53 -14.00 -23.52
N LYS A 613 -17.73 -14.29 -22.99
CA LYS A 613 -18.35 -13.48 -21.91
C LYS A 613 -17.43 -13.32 -20.69
N GLU A 614 -16.60 -14.32 -20.41
CA GLU A 614 -15.60 -14.28 -19.33
C GLU A 614 -14.38 -13.43 -19.71
N GLY A 615 -13.92 -13.46 -20.96
CA GLY A 615 -12.90 -12.55 -21.46
C GLY A 615 -13.35 -11.09 -21.38
N ARG A 616 -14.60 -10.79 -21.81
CA ARG A 616 -15.18 -9.44 -21.70
C ARG A 616 -15.25 -8.95 -20.25
N ARG A 617 -15.65 -9.82 -19.31
CA ARG A 617 -15.65 -9.49 -17.86
C ARG A 617 -14.29 -9.11 -17.29
N ARG A 618 -13.18 -9.51 -17.92
CA ARG A 618 -11.82 -9.17 -17.49
C ARG A 618 -11.35 -7.82 -18.01
N LEU A 619 -11.86 -7.39 -19.15
CA LEU A 619 -11.60 -6.07 -19.73
C LEU A 619 -12.54 -5.01 -19.12
N ILE A 620 -13.81 -5.38 -18.93
CA ILE A 620 -14.81 -4.61 -18.18
C ILE A 620 -15.30 -5.46 -16.99
N PRO A 621 -14.70 -5.33 -15.80
CA PRO A 621 -15.36 -5.75 -14.56
C PRO A 621 -16.68 -5.01 -14.39
N THR A 622 -17.56 -5.49 -13.51
CA THR A 622 -18.96 -5.02 -13.37
C THR A 622 -19.15 -3.51 -13.09
N HIS A 623 -18.06 -2.78 -12.85
CA HIS A 623 -18.03 -1.37 -12.46
C HIS A 623 -17.10 -0.51 -13.35
N CYS A 624 -16.57 -1.04 -14.46
CA CYS A 624 -15.66 -0.30 -15.36
C CYS A 624 -14.34 0.23 -14.75
N GLU A 625 -14.02 -0.11 -13.49
CA GLU A 625 -12.86 0.36 -12.72
C GLU A 625 -11.55 0.34 -13.53
N ILE A 626 -11.28 -0.76 -14.25
CA ILE A 626 -10.07 -0.90 -15.09
C ILE A 626 -10.03 0.17 -16.19
N VAL A 627 -11.14 0.38 -16.91
CA VAL A 627 -11.23 1.38 -17.99
C VAL A 627 -11.19 2.80 -17.43
N ALA A 628 -11.87 3.06 -16.31
CA ALA A 628 -11.81 4.34 -15.62
C ALA A 628 -10.40 4.67 -15.12
N SER A 629 -9.66 3.68 -14.60
CA SER A 629 -8.25 3.84 -14.20
C SER A 629 -7.36 4.13 -15.42
N ALA A 630 -7.55 3.42 -16.54
CA ALA A 630 -6.83 3.67 -17.78
C ALA A 630 -7.06 5.08 -18.34
N LEU A 631 -8.29 5.62 -18.27
CA LEU A 631 -8.60 7.00 -18.66
C LEU A 631 -7.89 8.06 -17.80
N LYS A 632 -7.58 7.75 -16.52
CA LYS A 632 -6.82 8.63 -15.61
C LYS A 632 -5.30 8.55 -15.85
N SER A 633 -4.80 7.37 -16.23
CA SER A 633 -3.36 7.07 -16.25
C SER A 633 -2.72 7.00 -17.63
N ASN A 634 -3.50 6.82 -18.70
CA ASN A 634 -3.00 6.67 -20.05
C ASN A 634 -3.21 7.97 -20.85
N PRO A 635 -2.14 8.77 -21.08
CA PRO A 635 -2.24 10.03 -21.83
C PRO A 635 -2.35 9.82 -23.36
N HIS A 636 -2.36 8.58 -23.85
CA HIS A 636 -2.43 8.26 -25.27
C HIS A 636 -3.81 7.78 -25.74
N LEU A 637 -4.67 7.28 -24.82
CA LEU A 637 -5.98 6.77 -25.20
C LEU A 637 -6.88 7.90 -25.72
N THR A 638 -7.12 7.92 -27.04
CA THR A 638 -7.92 8.92 -27.75
C THR A 638 -9.30 8.41 -28.16
N GLU A 639 -9.47 7.11 -28.42
CA GLU A 639 -10.76 6.51 -28.78
C GLU A 639 -11.10 5.34 -27.84
N LEU A 640 -12.36 5.28 -27.40
CA LEU A 640 -12.88 4.25 -26.51
C LEU A 640 -14.28 3.82 -26.96
N ASP A 641 -14.40 2.57 -27.40
CA ASP A 641 -15.68 1.95 -27.76
C ASP A 641 -16.02 0.82 -26.78
N LEU A 642 -17.06 1.07 -25.97
CA LEU A 642 -17.63 0.13 -25.01
C LEU A 642 -19.02 -0.36 -25.45
N SER A 643 -19.44 -0.08 -26.68
CA SER A 643 -20.79 -0.36 -27.19
C SER A 643 -21.18 -1.83 -27.05
N GLU A 644 -22.49 -2.07 -26.92
CA GLU A 644 -23.10 -3.40 -26.75
C GLU A 644 -22.66 -4.16 -25.48
N ASN A 645 -22.13 -3.46 -24.45
CA ASN A 645 -21.76 -4.03 -23.16
C ASN A 645 -22.67 -3.54 -22.01
N GLN A 646 -22.92 -4.39 -21.01
CA GLN A 646 -23.89 -4.12 -19.93
C GLN A 646 -23.32 -3.22 -18.83
N LEU A 647 -22.93 -1.98 -19.17
CA LEU A 647 -22.29 -1.04 -18.25
C LEU A 647 -23.24 -0.56 -17.15
N ARG A 648 -24.48 -0.21 -17.54
CA ARG A 648 -25.47 0.49 -16.70
C ARG A 648 -24.95 1.84 -16.17
N ASP A 649 -25.81 2.55 -15.46
CA ASP A 649 -25.51 3.88 -14.92
C ASP A 649 -24.28 3.89 -13.99
N SER A 650 -24.12 2.87 -13.15
CA SER A 650 -22.96 2.72 -12.24
C SER A 650 -21.63 2.57 -12.96
N GLY A 651 -21.61 1.94 -14.14
CA GLY A 651 -20.39 1.86 -14.95
C GLY A 651 -20.04 3.23 -15.56
N VAL A 652 -21.04 4.00 -15.95
CA VAL A 652 -20.87 5.35 -16.51
C VAL A 652 -20.50 6.37 -15.45
N GLU A 653 -20.97 6.24 -14.21
CA GLU A 653 -20.55 7.05 -13.07
C GLU A 653 -19.03 6.95 -12.85
N LEU A 654 -18.49 5.74 -12.82
CA LEU A 654 -17.05 5.50 -12.66
C LEU A 654 -16.23 5.90 -13.90
N LEU A 655 -16.75 5.69 -15.12
CA LEU A 655 -16.12 6.23 -16.34
C LEU A 655 -16.09 7.76 -16.34
N SER A 656 -17.15 8.42 -15.84
CA SER A 656 -17.23 9.89 -15.73
C SER A 656 -16.14 10.42 -14.81
N ALA A 657 -15.91 9.79 -13.65
CA ALA A 657 -14.79 10.12 -12.77
C ALA A 657 -13.40 9.87 -13.41
N GLY A 658 -13.32 9.02 -14.45
CA GLY A 658 -12.12 8.88 -15.30
C GLY A 658 -11.95 10.02 -16.30
N LEU A 659 -13.05 10.40 -16.98
CA LEU A 659 -13.10 11.49 -17.94
C LEU A 659 -12.86 12.88 -17.30
N GLU A 660 -13.25 13.07 -16.04
CA GLU A 660 -12.99 14.31 -15.28
C GLU A 660 -11.50 14.52 -14.95
N SER A 661 -10.64 13.51 -15.13
CA SER A 661 -9.20 13.65 -14.86
C SER A 661 -8.53 14.63 -15.84
N PRO A 662 -7.69 15.56 -15.36
CA PRO A 662 -6.94 16.48 -16.21
C PRO A 662 -5.89 15.77 -17.09
N ASN A 663 -5.63 14.47 -16.86
CA ASN A 663 -4.75 13.63 -17.67
C ASN A 663 -5.49 12.90 -18.81
N CYS A 664 -6.82 12.85 -18.79
CA CYS A 664 -7.59 12.20 -19.84
C CYS A 664 -7.33 12.92 -21.18
N ARG A 665 -7.09 12.16 -22.26
CA ARG A 665 -6.91 12.68 -23.63
C ARG A 665 -7.92 12.11 -24.62
N LEU A 666 -8.97 11.47 -24.10
CA LEU A 666 -10.02 10.87 -24.89
C LEU A 666 -10.74 11.94 -25.73
N LYS A 667 -10.86 11.67 -27.02
CA LYS A 667 -11.58 12.48 -28.02
C LYS A 667 -12.93 11.86 -28.36
N THR A 668 -12.96 10.53 -28.51
CA THR A 668 -14.16 9.81 -28.91
C THR A 668 -14.55 8.75 -27.87
N LEU A 669 -15.81 8.81 -27.45
CA LEU A 669 -16.42 7.85 -26.53
C LEU A 669 -17.70 7.28 -27.14
N ARG A 670 -17.75 5.95 -27.31
CA ARG A 670 -18.93 5.24 -27.84
C ARG A 670 -19.49 4.30 -26.77
N LEU A 671 -20.74 4.57 -26.35
CA LEU A 671 -21.51 3.85 -25.32
C LEU A 671 -22.86 3.36 -25.88
N ARG A 672 -22.92 3.05 -27.18
CA ARG A 672 -24.14 2.62 -27.83
C ARG A 672 -24.67 1.32 -27.22
N HIS A 673 -25.97 1.24 -26.95
CA HIS A 673 -26.62 0.04 -26.40
C HIS A 673 -25.93 -0.52 -25.14
N CYS A 674 -25.66 0.37 -24.17
CA CYS A 674 -25.00 0.06 -22.89
C CYS A 674 -25.95 -0.12 -21.69
N ILE A 675 -27.26 -0.08 -21.93
CA ILE A 675 -28.34 -0.15 -20.92
C ILE A 675 -28.25 1.04 -19.94
N LEU A 676 -28.08 2.24 -20.49
CA LEU A 676 -28.01 3.50 -19.73
C LEU A 676 -29.41 4.12 -19.55
N THR A 677 -29.65 4.78 -18.42
CA THR A 677 -30.90 5.50 -18.09
C THR A 677 -30.65 7.00 -17.90
N GLU A 678 -31.69 7.80 -17.65
CA GLU A 678 -31.56 9.24 -17.39
C GLU A 678 -30.52 9.59 -16.28
N SER A 679 -30.30 8.67 -15.34
CA SER A 679 -29.32 8.81 -14.25
C SER A 679 -27.89 9.00 -14.77
N SER A 680 -27.49 8.30 -15.84
CA SER A 680 -26.12 8.40 -16.38
C SER A 680 -25.81 9.77 -16.98
N CYS A 681 -26.83 10.49 -17.43
CA CYS A 681 -26.66 11.78 -18.11
C CYS A 681 -26.19 12.89 -17.16
N ALA A 682 -26.46 12.79 -15.86
CA ALA A 682 -25.93 13.73 -14.87
C ALA A 682 -24.40 13.60 -14.73
N SER A 683 -23.91 12.37 -14.59
CA SER A 683 -22.47 12.08 -14.47
C SER A 683 -21.71 12.43 -15.75
N LEU A 684 -22.24 12.05 -16.93
CA LEU A 684 -21.66 12.44 -18.22
C LEU A 684 -21.69 13.97 -18.43
N ALA A 685 -22.74 14.67 -18.00
CA ALA A 685 -22.80 16.12 -18.09
C ALA A 685 -21.81 16.83 -17.14
N SER A 686 -21.44 16.20 -16.02
CA SER A 686 -20.34 16.67 -15.16
C SER A 686 -18.99 16.47 -15.86
N ALA A 687 -18.72 15.25 -16.35
CA ALA A 687 -17.52 14.92 -17.08
C ALA A 687 -17.28 15.82 -18.30
N LEU A 688 -18.31 16.06 -19.11
CA LEU A 688 -18.24 16.98 -20.26
C LEU A 688 -17.88 18.41 -19.85
N LYS A 689 -18.34 18.92 -18.70
CA LYS A 689 -17.99 20.28 -18.24
C LYS A 689 -16.53 20.41 -17.83
N SER A 690 -15.94 19.33 -17.33
CA SER A 690 -14.57 19.29 -16.81
C SER A 690 -13.54 18.85 -17.86
N ASN A 691 -13.92 18.03 -18.85
CA ASN A 691 -13.03 17.47 -19.85
C ASN A 691 -12.84 18.40 -21.07
N PRO A 692 -11.60 18.86 -21.37
CA PRO A 692 -11.33 19.78 -22.47
C PRO A 692 -10.92 19.08 -23.79
N HIS A 693 -11.11 17.77 -23.90
CA HIS A 693 -10.58 16.94 -25.00
C HIS A 693 -11.64 16.14 -25.76
N LEU A 694 -12.75 15.77 -25.14
CA LEU A 694 -13.79 14.98 -25.77
C LEU A 694 -14.52 15.79 -26.86
N THR A 695 -14.45 15.29 -28.10
CA THR A 695 -15.06 15.89 -29.31
C THR A 695 -16.27 15.09 -29.79
N GLU A 696 -16.30 13.77 -29.59
CA GLU A 696 -17.34 12.87 -30.09
C GLU A 696 -17.92 12.01 -28.96
N LEU A 697 -19.25 11.99 -28.83
CA LEU A 697 -19.96 11.17 -27.85
C LEU A 697 -21.16 10.46 -28.50
N ASP A 698 -21.12 9.12 -28.52
CA ASP A 698 -22.24 8.27 -28.98
C ASP A 698 -22.92 7.59 -27.79
N LEU A 699 -24.19 7.92 -27.56
CA LEU A 699 -25.09 7.32 -26.57
C LEU A 699 -26.29 6.61 -27.22
N SER A 700 -26.24 6.30 -28.52
CA SER A 700 -27.36 5.74 -29.27
C SER A 700 -27.88 4.40 -28.72
N GLU A 701 -29.13 4.05 -29.02
CA GLU A 701 -29.78 2.77 -28.63
C GLU A 701 -29.78 2.49 -27.11
N ASN A 702 -29.85 3.53 -26.26
CA ASN A 702 -29.96 3.40 -24.81
C ASN A 702 -31.40 3.69 -24.31
N GLN A 703 -31.61 3.69 -22.99
CA GLN A 703 -32.89 3.93 -22.34
C GLN A 703 -32.94 5.33 -21.70
N LEU A 704 -32.40 6.33 -22.40
CA LEU A 704 -32.32 7.72 -21.93
C LEU A 704 -33.66 8.48 -22.03
N GLN A 705 -34.77 7.78 -21.79
CA GLN A 705 -36.13 8.31 -21.87
C GLN A 705 -36.26 9.56 -20.99
N ASP A 706 -36.63 10.69 -21.61
CA ASP A 706 -37.01 11.89 -20.86
C ASP A 706 -38.39 11.64 -20.23
N SER A 707 -38.44 11.64 -18.89
CA SER A 707 -39.64 11.31 -18.11
C SER A 707 -40.82 12.27 -18.30
N GLY A 708 -40.67 13.31 -19.13
CA GLY A 708 -41.81 14.01 -19.75
C GLY A 708 -42.69 14.77 -18.75
N VAL A 709 -42.14 15.13 -17.59
CA VAL A 709 -42.87 15.83 -16.54
C VAL A 709 -43.21 17.24 -17.02
N GLU A 710 -44.45 17.43 -17.48
CA GLU A 710 -45.03 18.76 -17.66
C GLU A 710 -44.89 19.54 -16.34
N LEU A 711 -43.96 20.50 -16.32
CA LEU A 711 -43.80 21.48 -15.25
C LEU A 711 -45.01 22.44 -15.21
N LYS A 712 -46.16 21.92 -14.79
CA LYS A 712 -47.29 22.74 -14.33
C LYS A 712 -46.89 23.35 -13.00
N SER A 713 -46.51 24.63 -13.09
CA SER A 713 -46.09 25.50 -12.00
C SER A 713 -46.92 25.33 -10.72
N ASN A 714 -46.23 25.04 -9.60
CA ASN A 714 -46.34 25.74 -8.30
C ASN A 714 -45.94 24.87 -7.08
N THR A 715 -44.64 24.55 -6.91
CA THR A 715 -44.08 24.13 -5.61
C THR A 715 -42.58 24.45 -5.52
N SER A 716 -42.25 25.64 -5.04
CA SER A 716 -40.88 26.14 -4.86
C SER A 716 -40.16 25.53 -3.64
N GLY A 717 -40.07 24.20 -3.56
CA GLY A 717 -39.48 23.50 -2.41
C GLY A 717 -38.95 22.08 -2.66
N LEU A 718 -39.11 21.51 -3.85
CA LEU A 718 -38.70 20.12 -4.15
C LEU A 718 -38.17 19.91 -5.59
N ILE A 719 -37.79 20.98 -6.28
CA ILE A 719 -37.42 20.97 -7.71
C ILE A 719 -35.90 21.04 -7.90
N ASN A 720 -35.17 20.05 -7.39
CA ASN A 720 -33.71 19.91 -7.62
C ASN A 720 -33.26 18.46 -7.92
N SER A 721 -34.17 17.47 -7.98
CA SER A 721 -33.81 16.05 -7.97
C SER A 721 -34.07 15.27 -9.27
N ILE A 722 -34.74 15.86 -10.26
CA ILE A 722 -34.94 15.23 -11.58
C ILE A 722 -34.74 16.30 -12.65
N LEU A 723 -33.48 16.51 -13.03
CA LEU A 723 -33.14 17.16 -14.30
C LEU A 723 -33.15 16.04 -15.34
N SER A 724 -34.04 16.11 -16.35
CA SER A 724 -34.10 15.06 -17.38
C SER A 724 -32.76 14.92 -18.10
N CYS A 725 -32.51 13.77 -18.74
CA CYS A 725 -31.26 13.52 -19.46
C CYS A 725 -30.91 14.67 -20.43
N CYS A 726 -31.91 15.12 -21.20
CA CYS A 726 -31.79 16.24 -22.13
C CYS A 726 -31.42 17.56 -21.43
N ALA A 727 -31.97 17.85 -20.25
CA ALA A 727 -31.61 19.04 -19.47
C ALA A 727 -30.16 19.00 -18.97
N SER A 728 -29.71 17.83 -18.51
CA SER A 728 -28.32 17.61 -18.06
C SER A 728 -27.34 17.80 -19.22
N LEU A 729 -27.56 17.13 -20.36
CA LEU A 729 -26.73 17.29 -21.55
C LEU A 729 -26.77 18.71 -22.13
N ALA A 730 -27.94 19.36 -22.19
CA ALA A 730 -28.05 20.76 -22.60
C ALA A 730 -27.24 21.70 -21.68
N SER A 731 -27.17 21.42 -20.37
CA SER A 731 -26.34 22.18 -19.45
C SER A 731 -24.84 21.96 -19.67
N ALA A 732 -24.43 20.81 -20.20
CA ALA A 732 -23.04 20.54 -20.59
C ALA A 732 -22.69 21.25 -21.89
N LEU A 733 -23.54 21.17 -22.93
CA LEU A 733 -23.37 21.87 -24.21
C LEU A 733 -23.23 23.40 -24.06
N LYS A 734 -23.82 24.00 -23.01
CA LYS A 734 -23.68 25.42 -22.69
C LYS A 734 -22.29 25.82 -22.17
N SER A 735 -21.56 24.87 -21.60
CA SER A 735 -20.32 25.09 -20.84
C SER A 735 -19.10 24.39 -21.44
N ASN A 736 -19.29 23.37 -22.29
CA ASN A 736 -18.22 22.68 -23.00
C ASN A 736 -18.11 23.24 -24.45
N PRO A 737 -16.96 23.86 -24.81
CA PRO A 737 -16.70 24.37 -26.16
C PRO A 737 -15.89 23.41 -27.05
N HIS A 738 -15.89 22.10 -26.74
CA HIS A 738 -15.04 21.09 -27.36
C HIS A 738 -15.81 19.99 -28.09
N LEU A 739 -17.00 19.63 -27.62
CA LEU A 739 -17.84 18.59 -28.22
C LEU A 739 -18.39 19.07 -29.58
N THR A 740 -18.04 18.35 -30.64
CA THR A 740 -18.45 18.59 -32.03
C THR A 740 -19.50 17.60 -32.50
N GLU A 741 -19.51 16.36 -32.00
CA GLU A 741 -20.51 15.35 -32.37
C GLU A 741 -21.19 14.72 -31.14
N LEU A 742 -22.51 14.59 -31.21
CA LEU A 742 -23.34 13.92 -30.21
C LEU A 742 -24.40 13.06 -30.90
N ASP A 743 -24.39 11.75 -30.63
CA ASP A 743 -25.40 10.80 -31.12
C ASP A 743 -26.31 10.34 -29.98
N LEU A 744 -27.60 10.67 -30.10
CA LEU A 744 -28.70 10.29 -29.21
C LEU A 744 -29.80 9.53 -29.98
N SER A 745 -29.49 8.97 -31.15
CA SER A 745 -30.44 8.15 -31.92
C SER A 745 -30.99 6.97 -31.11
N GLU A 746 -32.18 6.49 -31.46
CA GLU A 746 -32.85 5.31 -30.87
C GLU A 746 -33.00 5.34 -29.32
N ASN A 747 -33.08 6.53 -28.71
CA ASN A 747 -33.27 6.73 -27.25
C ASN A 747 -34.71 7.08 -26.82
N GLN A 748 -35.67 7.13 -27.75
CA GLN A 748 -37.08 7.47 -27.48
C GLN A 748 -37.27 8.84 -26.80
N LEU A 749 -36.53 9.85 -27.27
CA LEU A 749 -36.59 11.22 -26.74
C LEU A 749 -37.94 11.87 -27.04
N GLN A 750 -38.48 12.58 -26.05
CA GLN A 750 -39.73 13.34 -26.15
C GLN A 750 -39.46 14.77 -26.65
N ASP A 751 -40.45 15.36 -27.33
CA ASP A 751 -40.47 16.77 -27.80
C ASP A 751 -40.01 17.79 -26.73
N SER A 752 -40.36 17.55 -25.46
CA SER A 752 -39.95 18.39 -24.33
C SER A 752 -38.44 18.36 -24.09
N GLY A 753 -37.84 17.16 -24.16
CA GLY A 753 -36.39 16.98 -24.02
C GLY A 753 -35.62 17.57 -25.19
N VAL A 754 -36.11 17.38 -26.42
CA VAL A 754 -35.49 17.94 -27.63
C VAL A 754 -35.47 19.48 -27.58
N LYS A 755 -36.54 20.13 -27.10
CA LYS A 755 -36.55 21.59 -26.87
C LYS A 755 -35.51 22.06 -25.86
N LEU A 756 -35.23 21.26 -24.83
CA LEU A 756 -34.17 21.58 -23.85
C LEU A 756 -32.78 21.46 -24.48
N LEU A 757 -32.55 20.45 -25.34
CA LEU A 757 -31.32 20.33 -26.13
C LEU A 757 -31.16 21.52 -27.09
N SER A 758 -32.21 21.93 -27.82
CA SER A 758 -32.17 23.12 -28.69
C SER A 758 -31.74 24.38 -27.92
N ALA A 759 -32.29 24.60 -26.72
CA ALA A 759 -31.88 25.71 -25.85
C ALA A 759 -30.44 25.59 -25.31
N GLY A 760 -29.79 24.43 -25.46
CA GLY A 760 -28.36 24.21 -25.27
C GLY A 760 -27.52 24.66 -26.47
N LEU A 761 -27.96 24.29 -27.68
CA LEU A 761 -27.31 24.63 -28.95
C LEU A 761 -27.31 26.14 -29.25
N GLU A 762 -28.32 26.87 -28.78
CA GLU A 762 -28.38 28.35 -28.89
C GLU A 762 -27.29 29.09 -28.07
N SER A 763 -26.49 28.39 -27.26
CA SER A 763 -25.40 28.99 -26.49
C SER A 763 -24.23 29.42 -27.37
N PRO A 764 -23.67 30.63 -27.21
CA PRO A 764 -22.50 31.08 -27.97
C PRO A 764 -21.22 30.29 -27.67
N ASN A 765 -21.23 29.46 -26.61
CA ASN A 765 -20.13 28.56 -26.25
C ASN A 765 -20.26 27.17 -26.88
N CYS A 766 -21.44 26.80 -27.39
CA CYS A 766 -21.65 25.49 -28.00
C CYS A 766 -20.93 25.42 -29.36
N ARG A 767 -20.23 24.31 -29.61
CA ARG A 767 -19.53 24.05 -30.89
C ARG A 767 -19.95 22.75 -31.57
N LEU A 768 -21.14 22.26 -31.22
CA LEU A 768 -21.67 21.03 -31.79
C LEU A 768 -21.99 21.23 -33.27
N GLU A 769 -21.32 20.47 -34.13
CA GLU A 769 -21.51 20.47 -35.58
C GLU A 769 -22.54 19.41 -36.00
N THR A 770 -22.52 18.24 -35.34
CA THR A 770 -23.41 17.11 -35.60
C THR A 770 -24.21 16.74 -34.35
N LEU A 771 -25.54 16.85 -34.41
CA LEU A 771 -26.46 16.21 -33.46
C LEU A 771 -27.33 15.19 -34.21
N ARG A 772 -27.35 13.96 -33.73
CA ARG A 772 -28.29 12.92 -34.19
C ARG A 772 -29.25 12.58 -33.05
N SER A 773 -30.55 12.55 -33.35
CA SER A 773 -31.58 12.26 -32.36
C SER A 773 -32.89 11.88 -33.06
N ASP A 774 -33.49 10.76 -32.68
CA ASP A 774 -34.80 10.36 -33.20
C ASP A 774 -35.91 10.82 -32.27
N CYS A 775 -36.93 11.46 -32.85
CA CYS A 775 -38.14 11.86 -32.16
C CYS A 775 -39.27 10.89 -32.55
N THR A 776 -39.90 10.24 -31.58
CA THR A 776 -41.13 9.46 -31.83
C THR A 776 -42.32 10.40 -31.98
N PHE A 777 -42.85 10.50 -33.20
CA PHE A 777 -44.10 11.22 -33.54
C PHE A 777 -45.37 10.49 -33.08
#